data_AF-A0A9D2T0L4-F1
#
_entry.id   AF-A0A9D2T0L4-F1
#
_cell.length_a   1.000
_cell.length_b   1.000
_cell.length_c   1.000
_cell.angle_alpha   90.00
_cell.angle_beta   90.00
_cell.angle_gamma   90.00
#
_symmetry.space_group_name_H-M   'P 1'
#
loop_
_entity.id
_entity.type
_entity.pdbx_description
1 polymer ?
#
loop_
_entity_poly.entity_id
_entity_poly.type
_entity_poly.pdbx_seq_one_letter_code
_entity_poly.pdbx_strand_id
1 'polypeptide(L)'
;MTTTFNDTYEIKSIIGRGGMSTVYLAEHKRLHTRWAVKEVHKRQAARFDFLAESNILKKLQHPMLPRIVDIFEDPDSIYLVEDFVEGITLEDLLKRQKRIDEATGLQWFRDLCGVLGYLHRQQPHPIIYRDMKPSNVMLQPDGTLKLIDFGIAREYKQDSSGDTTYIGTKGYAAPEQFGKAQTDARTDIYSLGVTMYHLLTGKSPYEPPYQFVPARQLVPELSHGIEHILDKCIQPEPERRYQSVDELLDDLDHIYRYDQAWKKVQTTKRVRVAVLAVMLAASIGLMAGGQVLMAGEREDQYNTLLAQASDQAAADPEGAVATLGEARDLFPDRPESYRQETYVRYLSGDYQGCVDYGETVLESFPGDGQTLLTVASAYFELGDYETAAQDFYQGAQSFEMNADHLRDYAVCLGRTGDVEGAEAVLAQLTGQGTDPDVTTYIQGEVDYALGDYTGAEAEFLSVLNSTQDAGLQRRALRSAAELYRDCAALARTGASPIATPATKSAELLSWGIETFGLRYDSTLWELLALAYFEAYHTDPDVSPEFLTRSAECFNRVLELGVVKDYLYSNLYTIYYEQGEYDLAEQALQDYEAAFPQDYMPHALRGMLLITLENEKPQAQRDYSQALAEYETAGGLIRGEDDATYYQQLGSLIQQIYDNGWL
;
A
#
# COMPACT_ATOMS: atom_id res chain seq x y z
N MET A 1 98.26 36.51 -16.65
CA MET A 1 97.39 37.44 -17.37
C MET A 1 95.98 36.92 -17.24
N THR A 2 95.12 37.63 -16.54
CA THR A 2 93.72 37.27 -16.35
C THR A 2 92.98 37.48 -17.67
N THR A 3 92.53 36.39 -18.29
CA THR A 3 91.75 36.46 -19.53
C THR A 3 90.38 37.05 -19.18
N THR A 4 90.16 38.32 -19.56
CA THR A 4 88.88 39.00 -19.41
C THR A 4 88.07 38.86 -20.69
N PHE A 5 86.80 38.53 -20.53
CA PHE A 5 85.84 38.43 -21.61
C PHE A 5 84.91 39.65 -21.64
N ASN A 6 84.83 40.31 -22.80
CA ASN A 6 84.07 41.55 -23.05
C ASN A 6 84.24 42.64 -21.96
N ASP A 7 85.44 42.76 -21.38
CA ASP A 7 85.79 43.66 -20.25
C ASP A 7 84.91 43.57 -18.99
N THR A 8 83.95 42.65 -18.96
CA THR A 8 82.87 42.55 -17.96
C THR A 8 83.01 41.28 -17.12
N TYR A 9 83.39 40.17 -17.73
CA TYR A 9 83.51 38.86 -17.07
C TYR A 9 84.98 38.45 -16.98
N GLU A 10 85.46 38.17 -15.79
CA GLU A 10 86.82 37.67 -15.57
C GLU A 10 86.80 36.14 -15.47
N ILE A 11 87.48 35.45 -16.39
CA ILE A 11 87.55 33.98 -16.39
C ILE A 11 88.42 33.53 -15.21
N LYS A 12 87.84 32.70 -14.33
CA LYS A 12 88.51 32.15 -13.15
C LYS A 12 89.08 30.77 -13.39
N SER A 13 88.31 29.88 -14.01
CA SER A 13 88.73 28.51 -14.30
C SER A 13 87.89 27.88 -15.41
N ILE A 14 88.39 26.79 -15.99
CA ILE A 14 87.59 25.92 -16.86
C ILE A 14 86.84 24.93 -15.96
N ILE A 15 85.52 24.87 -16.09
CA ILE A 15 84.66 23.96 -15.31
C ILE A 15 84.08 22.82 -16.15
N GLY A 16 84.16 22.91 -17.48
CA GLY A 16 83.81 21.83 -18.39
C GLY A 16 84.53 21.95 -19.73
N ARG A 17 84.93 20.81 -20.31
CA ARG A 17 85.39 20.70 -21.70
C ARG A 17 84.61 19.59 -22.39
N GLY A 18 83.79 19.97 -23.35
CA GLY A 18 83.07 19.05 -24.23
C GLY A 18 83.76 18.91 -25.59
N GLY A 19 83.16 18.13 -26.49
CA GLY A 19 83.64 17.98 -27.86
C GLY A 19 83.44 19.22 -28.73
N MET A 20 82.44 20.05 -28.44
CA MET A 20 82.03 21.22 -29.25
C MET A 20 82.03 22.55 -28.50
N SER A 21 82.26 22.53 -27.18
CA SER A 21 82.19 23.70 -26.31
C SER A 21 83.17 23.64 -25.14
N THR A 22 83.59 24.80 -24.64
CA THR A 22 84.32 24.93 -23.37
C THR A 22 83.50 25.78 -22.42
N VAL A 23 83.30 25.31 -21.19
CA VAL A 23 82.56 26.04 -20.15
C VAL A 23 83.54 26.57 -19.12
N TYR A 24 83.52 27.89 -18.93
CA TYR A 24 84.34 28.62 -17.98
C TYR A 24 83.50 29.07 -16.78
N LEU A 25 84.08 29.02 -15.59
CA LEU A 25 83.61 29.82 -14.46
C LEU A 25 84.17 31.24 -14.64
N ALA A 26 83.29 32.22 -14.70
CA ALA A 26 83.65 33.62 -14.72
C ALA A 26 83.01 34.40 -13.57
N GLU A 27 83.62 35.52 -13.22
CA GLU A 27 83.08 36.46 -12.23
C GLU A 27 82.78 37.80 -12.89
N HIS A 28 81.60 38.36 -12.64
CA HIS A 28 81.25 39.69 -13.13
C HIS A 28 82.04 40.76 -12.35
N LYS A 29 82.93 41.48 -13.03
CA LYS A 29 83.95 42.36 -12.40
C LYS A 29 83.40 43.44 -11.46
N ARG A 30 82.17 43.91 -11.68
CA ARG A 30 81.52 44.95 -10.85
C ARG A 30 80.58 44.41 -9.78
N LEU A 31 80.02 43.22 -9.99
CA LEU A 31 78.97 42.66 -9.14
C LEU A 31 79.50 41.54 -8.26
N HIS A 32 80.69 41.01 -8.57
CA HIS A 32 81.32 39.86 -7.93
C HIS A 32 80.44 38.62 -7.88
N THR A 33 79.50 38.51 -8.82
CA THR A 33 78.64 37.34 -9.02
C THR A 33 79.30 36.34 -9.97
N ARG A 34 79.13 35.05 -9.67
CA ARG A 34 79.69 33.94 -10.45
C ARG A 34 78.73 33.53 -11.56
N TRP A 35 79.27 33.27 -12.74
CA TRP A 35 78.55 32.90 -13.95
C TRP A 35 79.27 31.77 -14.68
N ALA A 36 78.52 30.94 -15.39
CA ALA A 36 79.06 29.99 -16.36
C ALA A 36 79.11 30.68 -17.73
N VAL A 37 80.26 30.61 -18.41
CA VAL A 37 80.43 31.10 -19.77
C VAL A 37 80.72 29.92 -20.68
N LYS A 38 79.75 29.54 -21.52
CA LYS A 38 79.87 28.48 -22.51
C LYS A 38 80.35 29.07 -23.83
N GLU A 39 81.59 28.79 -24.21
CA GLU A 39 82.20 29.14 -25.49
C GLU A 39 81.96 28.04 -26.52
N VAL A 40 81.45 28.41 -27.69
CA VAL A 40 81.18 27.49 -28.80
C VAL A 40 81.76 28.03 -30.11
N HIS A 41 82.61 27.24 -30.75
CA HIS A 41 83.31 27.66 -31.98
C HIS A 41 82.41 27.61 -33.23
N LYS A 42 82.36 28.72 -33.97
CA LYS A 42 81.52 28.92 -35.17
C LYS A 42 81.81 27.95 -36.32
N ARG A 43 83.06 27.48 -36.47
CA ARG A 43 83.41 26.45 -37.47
C ARG A 43 82.67 25.13 -37.26
N GLN A 44 82.24 24.87 -36.03
CA GLN A 44 81.45 23.69 -35.67
C GLN A 44 79.93 23.98 -35.63
N ALA A 45 79.54 25.25 -35.51
CA ALA A 45 78.15 25.71 -35.57
C ALA A 45 77.49 25.55 -36.97
N ALA A 46 78.26 25.34 -38.04
CA ALA A 46 77.69 25.10 -39.38
C ALA A 46 76.91 23.77 -39.49
N ARG A 47 77.02 22.86 -38.51
CA ARG A 47 76.38 21.54 -38.49
C ARG A 47 75.17 21.44 -37.54
N PHE A 48 75.00 22.39 -36.63
CA PHE A 48 73.96 22.42 -35.60
C PHE A 48 73.43 23.85 -35.44
N ASP A 49 72.12 24.00 -35.33
CA ASP A 49 71.48 25.32 -35.13
C ASP A 49 71.76 25.83 -33.71
N PHE A 50 72.97 26.32 -33.46
CA PHE A 50 73.44 26.69 -32.12
C PHE A 50 72.68 27.91 -31.55
N LEU A 51 72.15 28.77 -32.41
CA LEU A 51 71.25 29.85 -31.98
C LEU A 51 69.94 29.30 -31.42
N ALA A 52 69.53 28.08 -31.76
CA ALA A 52 68.33 27.45 -31.21
C ALA A 52 68.40 27.29 -29.68
N GLU A 53 69.54 26.85 -29.11
CA GLU A 53 69.71 26.73 -27.65
C GLU A 53 69.47 28.08 -26.95
N SER A 54 70.10 29.14 -27.47
CA SER A 54 69.95 30.49 -26.92
C SER A 54 68.54 31.06 -27.10
N ASN A 55 67.88 30.78 -28.22
CA ASN A 55 66.52 31.25 -28.50
C ASN A 55 65.46 30.51 -27.69
N ILE A 56 65.70 29.24 -27.39
CA ILE A 56 64.88 28.42 -26.50
C ILE A 56 65.02 28.94 -25.07
N LEU A 57 66.23 28.95 -24.52
CA LEU A 57 66.47 29.30 -23.11
C LEU A 57 66.06 30.74 -22.75
N LYS A 58 66.15 31.71 -23.69
CA LYS A 58 65.66 33.10 -23.47
C LYS A 58 64.17 33.18 -23.10
N LYS A 59 63.36 32.22 -23.56
CA LYS A 59 61.91 32.21 -23.37
C LYS A 59 61.50 31.42 -22.12
N LEU A 60 62.44 30.74 -21.48
CA LEU A 60 62.18 29.80 -20.39
C LEU A 60 62.45 30.43 -19.03
N GLN A 61 61.54 30.19 -18.10
CA GLN A 61 61.65 30.60 -16.71
C GLN A 61 61.16 29.45 -15.82
N HIS A 62 62.09 28.68 -15.28
CA HIS A 62 61.80 27.57 -14.38
C HIS A 62 62.96 27.36 -13.40
N PRO A 63 62.71 27.05 -12.11
CA PRO A 63 63.76 26.92 -11.09
C PRO A 63 64.85 25.88 -11.43
N MET A 64 64.45 24.80 -12.09
CA MET A 64 65.36 23.73 -12.52
C MET A 64 66.11 24.04 -13.83
N LEU A 65 65.97 25.23 -14.41
CA LEU A 65 66.64 25.64 -15.64
C LEU A 65 67.60 26.81 -15.38
N PRO A 66 68.76 26.86 -16.04
CA PRO A 66 69.68 27.98 -15.92
C PRO A 66 69.11 29.17 -16.71
N ARG A 67 69.26 30.38 -16.17
CA ARG A 67 68.88 31.59 -16.88
C ARG A 67 70.05 32.08 -17.70
N ILE A 68 69.77 32.48 -18.94
CA ILE A 68 70.73 33.25 -19.75
C ILE A 68 70.68 34.70 -19.29
N VAL A 69 71.85 35.26 -19.03
CA VAL A 69 72.02 36.67 -18.65
C VAL A 69 72.62 37.50 -19.77
N ASP A 70 73.53 36.93 -20.57
CA ASP A 70 74.14 37.65 -21.68
C ASP A 70 74.59 36.70 -22.80
N ILE A 71 74.72 37.25 -24.02
CA ILE A 71 75.22 36.53 -25.20
C ILE A 71 76.16 37.43 -25.97
N PHE A 72 77.33 36.89 -26.27
CA PHE A 72 78.36 37.59 -27.00
C PHE A 72 78.83 36.75 -28.18
N GLU A 73 79.28 37.45 -29.22
CA GLU A 73 79.72 36.82 -30.45
C GLU A 73 80.97 37.53 -30.96
N ASP A 74 82.03 36.76 -31.21
CA ASP A 74 83.24 37.22 -31.90
C ASP A 74 83.37 36.49 -33.26
N PRO A 75 84.36 36.78 -34.12
CA PRO A 75 84.47 36.14 -35.43
C PRO A 75 84.59 34.60 -35.40
N ASP A 76 85.09 34.01 -34.32
CA ASP A 76 85.41 32.58 -34.23
C ASP A 76 84.48 31.79 -33.28
N SER A 77 83.83 32.45 -32.31
CA SER A 77 83.07 31.82 -31.23
C SER A 77 81.80 32.60 -30.83
N ILE A 78 80.81 31.88 -30.29
CA ILE A 78 79.66 32.42 -29.57
C ILE A 78 79.82 32.06 -28.09
N TYR A 79 79.55 33.01 -27.21
CA TYR A 79 79.67 32.87 -25.76
C TYR A 79 78.32 33.11 -25.10
N LEU A 80 77.88 32.12 -24.35
CA LEU A 80 76.64 32.18 -23.58
C LEU A 80 76.96 32.37 -22.10
N VAL A 81 76.45 33.43 -21.48
CA VAL A 81 76.59 33.68 -20.05
C VAL A 81 75.31 33.25 -19.35
N GLU A 82 75.42 32.27 -18.46
CA GLU A 82 74.29 31.66 -17.75
C GLU A 82 74.58 31.47 -16.26
N ASP A 83 73.51 31.23 -15.47
CA ASP A 83 73.62 30.94 -14.04
C ASP A 83 74.70 29.87 -13.79
N PHE A 84 75.71 30.18 -12.97
CA PHE A 84 76.62 29.16 -12.46
C PHE A 84 75.88 28.28 -11.46
N VAL A 85 75.73 27.00 -11.77
CA VAL A 85 75.09 26.03 -10.89
C VAL A 85 76.13 25.43 -9.96
N GLU A 86 76.01 25.71 -8.66
CA GLU A 86 76.88 25.11 -7.65
C GLU A 86 76.33 23.73 -7.27
N GLY A 87 77.14 22.68 -7.36
CA GLY A 87 76.70 21.31 -7.10
C GLY A 87 77.60 20.24 -7.72
N ILE A 88 77.07 19.02 -7.81
CA ILE A 88 77.71 17.88 -8.51
C ILE A 88 76.73 17.28 -9.51
N THR A 89 77.22 16.75 -10.63
CA THR A 89 76.35 16.04 -11.58
C THR A 89 75.81 14.76 -10.94
N LEU A 90 74.62 14.32 -11.36
CA LEU A 90 74.09 13.02 -10.92
C LEU A 90 74.98 11.87 -11.39
N GLU A 91 75.71 12.02 -12.49
CA GLU A 91 76.72 11.05 -12.92
C GLU A 91 77.87 10.92 -11.89
N ASP A 92 78.42 12.05 -11.43
CA ASP A 92 79.50 12.03 -10.44
C ASP A 92 79.03 11.61 -9.06
N LEU A 93 77.77 11.93 -8.70
CA LEU A 93 77.13 11.38 -7.53
C LEU A 93 77.02 9.86 -7.61
N LEU A 94 76.58 9.34 -8.76
CA LEU A 94 76.41 7.90 -8.96
C LEU A 94 77.74 7.15 -8.90
N LYS A 95 78.83 7.74 -9.43
CA LYS A 95 80.20 7.20 -9.25
C LYS A 95 80.61 7.08 -7.77
N ARG A 96 80.08 7.95 -6.89
CA ARG A 96 80.36 7.94 -5.44
C ARG A 96 79.46 6.98 -4.66
N GLN A 97 78.17 6.92 -5.01
CA GLN A 97 77.15 6.21 -4.22
C GLN A 97 76.69 4.87 -4.82
N LYS A 98 77.16 4.52 -6.02
CA LYS A 98 76.77 3.35 -6.85
C LYS A 98 75.32 3.34 -7.33
N ARG A 99 74.36 3.70 -6.47
CA ARG A 99 72.93 3.82 -6.77
C ARG A 99 72.26 4.80 -5.81
N ILE A 100 71.05 5.23 -6.16
CA ILE A 100 70.21 6.13 -5.38
C ILE A 100 69.08 5.31 -4.75
N ASP A 101 68.69 5.63 -3.52
CA ASP A 101 67.54 4.98 -2.87
C ASP A 101 66.22 5.36 -3.57
N GLU A 102 65.23 4.47 -3.48
CA GLU A 102 63.97 4.66 -4.20
C GLU A 102 63.22 5.93 -3.78
N ALA A 103 63.27 6.33 -2.50
CA ALA A 103 62.54 7.50 -2.03
C ALA A 103 63.12 8.79 -2.63
N THR A 104 64.44 8.95 -2.59
CA THR A 104 65.14 10.07 -3.24
C THR A 104 64.96 10.01 -4.76
N GLY A 105 65.11 8.84 -5.36
CA GLY A 105 64.93 8.65 -6.80
C GLY A 105 63.51 8.99 -7.27
N LEU A 106 62.47 8.64 -6.51
CA LEU A 106 61.09 9.02 -6.81
C LEU A 106 60.88 10.52 -6.76
N GLN A 107 61.45 11.21 -5.77
CA GLN A 107 61.37 12.67 -5.71
C GLN A 107 62.02 13.31 -6.94
N TRP A 108 63.23 12.86 -7.29
CA TRP A 108 63.93 13.33 -8.49
C TRP A 108 63.19 13.00 -9.79
N PHE A 109 62.54 11.84 -9.86
CA PHE A 109 61.71 11.47 -11.00
C PHE A 109 60.55 12.47 -11.16
N ARG A 110 59.87 12.83 -10.07
CA ARG A 110 58.80 13.83 -10.08
C ARG A 110 59.31 15.21 -10.48
N ASP A 111 60.44 15.65 -9.94
CA ASP A 111 61.03 16.96 -10.25
C ASP A 111 61.41 17.05 -11.75
N LEU A 112 62.04 15.99 -12.28
CA LEU A 112 62.38 15.88 -13.70
C LEU A 112 61.15 15.79 -14.60
N CYS A 113 60.08 15.11 -14.18
CA CYS A 113 58.79 15.15 -14.86
C CYS A 113 58.22 16.57 -14.87
N GLY A 114 58.31 17.30 -13.76
CA GLY A 114 57.84 18.68 -13.65
C GLY A 114 58.50 19.61 -14.68
N VAL A 115 59.83 19.58 -14.78
CA VAL A 115 60.56 20.43 -15.76
C VAL A 115 60.32 19.98 -17.20
N LEU A 116 60.24 18.68 -17.50
CA LEU A 116 59.92 18.21 -18.85
C LEU A 116 58.49 18.57 -19.24
N GLY A 117 57.52 18.42 -18.34
CA GLY A 117 56.16 18.89 -18.55
C GLY A 117 56.10 20.40 -18.81
N TYR A 118 56.91 21.19 -18.12
CA TYR A 118 57.04 22.63 -18.39
C TYR A 118 57.56 22.90 -19.82
N LEU A 119 58.57 22.17 -20.29
CA LEU A 119 59.11 22.30 -21.66
C LEU A 119 58.10 21.85 -22.73
N HIS A 120 57.40 20.74 -22.48
CA HIS A 120 56.42 20.17 -23.43
C HIS A 120 55.16 21.04 -23.58
N ARG A 121 54.87 21.91 -22.61
CA ARG A 121 53.72 22.84 -22.64
C ARG A 121 54.03 24.22 -23.25
N GLN A 122 55.26 24.46 -23.70
CA GLN A 122 55.63 25.74 -24.32
C GLN A 122 54.84 25.98 -25.60
N GLN A 123 54.54 27.27 -25.87
CA GLN A 123 53.75 27.74 -27.01
C GLN A 123 54.57 28.73 -27.85
N PRO A 124 54.43 28.76 -29.19
CA PRO A 124 53.48 28.00 -30.02
C PRO A 124 53.85 26.53 -30.26
N HIS A 125 55.07 26.12 -29.87
CA HIS A 125 55.57 24.77 -30.10
C HIS A 125 56.17 24.18 -28.82
N PRO A 126 55.86 22.91 -28.49
CA PRO A 126 56.54 22.16 -27.42
C PRO A 126 58.05 22.13 -27.63
N ILE A 127 58.81 22.19 -26.54
CA ILE A 127 60.27 22.05 -26.57
C ILE A 127 60.63 20.63 -26.13
N ILE A 128 61.31 19.87 -26.99
CA ILE A 128 61.79 18.51 -26.70
C ILE A 128 63.27 18.59 -26.30
N TYR A 129 63.61 18.07 -25.12
CA TYR A 129 64.93 18.23 -24.50
C TYR A 129 66.01 17.34 -25.15
N ARG A 130 65.68 16.09 -25.48
CA ARG A 130 66.46 15.10 -26.25
C ARG A 130 67.79 14.61 -25.65
N ASP A 131 68.27 15.18 -24.54
CA ASP A 131 69.54 14.78 -23.89
C ASP A 131 69.41 14.51 -22.38
N MET A 132 68.30 13.90 -21.95
CA MET A 132 68.14 13.51 -20.55
C MET A 132 69.13 12.39 -20.18
N LYS A 133 70.10 12.70 -19.30
CA LYS A 133 71.12 11.78 -18.77
C LYS A 133 71.71 12.32 -17.46
N PRO A 134 72.30 11.47 -16.60
CA PRO A 134 72.85 11.90 -15.30
C PRO A 134 73.91 13.01 -15.36
N SER A 135 74.68 13.12 -16.46
CA SER A 135 75.71 14.16 -16.61
C SER A 135 75.15 15.55 -16.93
N ASN A 136 73.87 15.65 -17.34
CA ASN A 136 73.19 16.92 -17.64
C ASN A 136 72.29 17.41 -16.49
N VAL A 137 72.25 16.69 -15.37
CA VAL A 137 71.48 17.05 -14.18
C VAL A 137 72.45 17.30 -13.03
N MET A 138 72.43 18.49 -12.45
CA MET A 138 73.18 18.84 -11.24
C MET A 138 72.31 18.76 -10.00
N LEU A 139 72.86 18.15 -8.96
CA LEU A 139 72.36 18.20 -7.60
C LEU A 139 73.03 19.36 -6.85
N GLN A 140 72.22 20.32 -6.42
CA GLN A 140 72.67 21.47 -5.65
C GLN A 140 72.80 21.13 -4.15
N PRO A 141 73.57 21.91 -3.36
CA PRO A 141 73.72 21.69 -1.92
C PRO A 141 72.41 21.72 -1.11
N ASP A 142 71.38 22.40 -1.62
CA ASP A 142 70.04 22.46 -1.00
C ASP A 142 69.17 21.23 -1.31
N GLY A 143 69.68 20.28 -2.09
CA GLY A 143 68.98 19.05 -2.48
C GLY A 143 68.14 19.18 -3.76
N THR A 144 68.07 20.36 -4.37
CA THR A 144 67.30 20.57 -5.61
C THR A 144 68.10 20.20 -6.85
N LEU A 145 67.39 19.86 -7.92
CA LEU A 145 67.97 19.51 -9.21
C LEU A 145 67.95 20.69 -10.19
N LYS A 146 68.97 20.79 -11.05
CA LYS A 146 69.02 21.75 -12.14
C LYS A 146 69.57 21.09 -13.42
N LEU A 147 68.92 21.31 -14.55
CA LEU A 147 69.44 20.93 -15.87
C LEU A 147 70.52 21.93 -16.30
N ILE A 148 71.57 21.47 -16.97
CA ILE A 148 72.74 22.32 -17.27
C ILE A 148 73.20 22.32 -18.73
N ASP A 149 72.55 21.57 -19.64
CA ASP A 149 72.92 21.57 -21.06
C ASP A 149 71.69 21.45 -21.95
N PHE A 150 71.54 22.34 -22.93
CA PHE A 150 70.43 22.39 -23.90
C PHE A 150 70.91 22.24 -25.35
N GLY A 151 72.17 21.85 -25.57
CA GLY A 151 72.84 21.91 -26.87
C GLY A 151 72.21 21.11 -28.01
N ILE A 152 71.25 20.21 -27.73
CA ILE A 152 70.49 19.45 -28.74
C ILE A 152 68.96 19.56 -28.59
N ALA A 153 68.47 20.47 -27.75
CA ALA A 153 67.03 20.72 -27.57
C ALA A 153 66.42 21.45 -28.80
N ARG A 154 65.16 21.17 -29.12
CA ARG A 154 64.46 21.75 -30.30
C ARG A 154 62.98 22.01 -30.06
N GLU A 155 62.43 23.02 -30.73
CA GLU A 155 60.98 23.21 -30.89
C GLU A 155 60.41 22.11 -31.82
N TYR A 156 59.31 21.48 -31.42
CA TYR A 156 58.62 20.44 -32.20
C TYR A 156 57.92 21.05 -33.44
N LYS A 157 58.11 20.46 -34.63
CA LYS A 157 57.51 20.93 -35.89
C LYS A 157 56.68 19.83 -36.57
N GLN A 158 55.37 19.99 -36.62
CA GLN A 158 54.43 18.96 -37.10
C GLN A 158 54.58 18.58 -38.60
N ASP A 159 55.19 19.44 -39.43
CA ASP A 159 55.31 19.26 -40.89
C ASP A 159 56.72 18.84 -41.40
N SER A 160 57.64 18.39 -40.54
CA SER A 160 58.98 17.97 -40.96
C SER A 160 59.10 16.46 -41.18
N SER A 161 59.59 16.03 -42.35
CA SER A 161 59.69 14.61 -42.78
C SER A 161 60.80 13.77 -42.10
N GLY A 162 61.21 14.14 -40.88
CA GLY A 162 62.21 13.44 -40.06
C GLY A 162 63.40 14.31 -39.64
N ASP A 163 64.09 13.91 -38.57
CA ASP A 163 65.31 14.56 -38.11
C ASP A 163 66.47 14.25 -39.08
N THR A 164 67.10 15.28 -39.66
CA THR A 164 68.15 15.18 -40.70
C THR A 164 69.55 14.81 -40.18
N THR A 165 69.72 14.50 -38.89
CA THR A 165 71.02 14.19 -38.28
C THR A 165 70.85 13.23 -37.10
N TYR A 166 71.73 12.24 -36.97
CA TYR A 166 71.83 11.37 -35.78
C TYR A 166 72.21 12.22 -34.56
N ILE A 167 71.31 12.36 -33.58
CA ILE A 167 71.46 13.30 -32.46
C ILE A 167 71.04 12.61 -31.16
N GLY A 168 71.96 12.51 -30.19
CA GLY A 168 71.68 11.97 -28.86
C GLY A 168 72.87 11.23 -28.26
N THR A 169 72.84 11.07 -26.93
CA THR A 169 73.88 10.33 -26.22
C THR A 169 73.64 8.83 -26.31
N LYS A 170 74.60 8.07 -26.88
CA LYS A 170 74.53 6.59 -26.97
C LYS A 170 74.14 6.00 -25.62
N GLY A 171 73.21 5.05 -25.60
CA GLY A 171 72.71 4.41 -24.38
C GLY A 171 71.51 5.08 -23.70
N TYR A 172 71.38 6.41 -23.74
CA TYR A 172 70.23 7.14 -23.17
C TYR A 172 69.23 7.63 -24.23
N ALA A 173 69.72 7.89 -25.44
CA ALA A 173 68.87 8.35 -26.53
C ALA A 173 67.86 7.27 -26.95
N ALA A 174 66.63 7.71 -27.19
CA ALA A 174 65.55 6.83 -27.64
C ALA A 174 65.84 6.28 -29.05
N PRO A 175 65.36 5.06 -29.40
CA PRO A 175 65.65 4.45 -30.71
C PRO A 175 65.33 5.35 -31.91
N GLU A 176 64.25 6.14 -31.83
CA GLU A 176 63.85 7.08 -32.87
C GLU A 176 64.89 8.18 -33.17
N GLN A 177 65.74 8.52 -32.21
CA GLN A 177 66.82 9.52 -32.38
C GLN A 177 67.96 9.04 -33.29
N PHE A 178 68.04 7.73 -33.57
CA PHE A 178 68.98 7.13 -34.51
C PHE A 178 68.35 6.84 -35.89
N GLY A 179 67.10 7.25 -36.14
CA GLY A 179 66.35 6.96 -37.38
C GLY A 179 65.83 8.20 -38.10
N LYS A 180 64.90 8.00 -39.06
CA LYS A 180 64.15 9.08 -39.74
C LYS A 180 62.83 9.43 -39.04
N ALA A 181 62.56 8.86 -37.88
CA ALA A 181 61.32 9.12 -37.14
C ALA A 181 61.39 10.49 -36.45
N GLN A 182 60.24 11.16 -36.33
CA GLN A 182 60.15 12.44 -35.65
C GLN A 182 60.14 12.23 -34.13
N THR A 183 61.01 12.95 -33.43
CA THR A 183 61.06 12.97 -31.96
C THR A 183 59.94 13.85 -31.40
N ASP A 184 59.37 13.42 -30.28
CA ASP A 184 58.29 14.11 -29.55
C ASP A 184 58.48 13.98 -28.03
N ALA A 185 57.47 14.35 -27.22
CA ALA A 185 57.54 14.26 -25.76
C ALA A 185 57.90 12.86 -25.24
N ARG A 186 57.56 11.80 -25.98
CA ARG A 186 57.81 10.39 -25.62
C ARG A 186 59.27 10.02 -25.78
N THR A 187 60.04 10.79 -26.56
CA THR A 187 61.50 10.69 -26.63
C THR A 187 62.13 11.08 -25.29
N ASP A 188 61.69 12.18 -24.69
CA ASP A 188 62.19 12.62 -23.37
C ASP A 188 61.78 11.65 -22.26
N ILE A 189 60.58 11.07 -22.33
CA ILE A 189 60.11 10.04 -21.40
C ILE A 189 61.02 8.81 -21.42
N TYR A 190 61.47 8.38 -22.60
CA TYR A 190 62.40 7.26 -22.71
C TYR A 190 63.75 7.60 -22.05
N SER A 191 64.36 8.73 -22.41
CA SER A 191 65.67 9.12 -21.87
C SER A 191 65.61 9.41 -20.36
N LEU A 192 64.48 9.93 -19.86
CA LEU A 192 64.21 10.03 -18.43
C LEU A 192 64.10 8.64 -17.79
N GLY A 193 63.36 7.72 -18.40
CA GLY A 193 63.25 6.33 -17.94
C GLY A 193 64.61 5.64 -17.83
N VAL A 194 65.47 5.77 -18.83
CA VAL A 194 66.84 5.22 -18.81
C VAL A 194 67.70 5.91 -17.74
N THR A 195 67.57 7.23 -17.58
CA THR A 195 68.25 8.00 -16.53
C THR A 195 67.88 7.48 -15.14
N MET A 196 66.57 7.35 -14.87
CA MET A 196 66.07 6.86 -13.60
C MET A 196 66.41 5.39 -13.37
N TYR A 197 66.35 4.57 -14.42
CA TYR A 197 66.79 3.17 -14.36
C TYR A 197 68.25 3.08 -13.93
N HIS A 198 69.15 3.89 -14.52
CA HIS A 198 70.55 3.90 -14.17
C HIS A 198 70.77 4.39 -12.73
N LEU A 199 70.08 5.46 -12.30
CA LEU A 199 70.21 5.98 -10.94
C LEU A 199 69.74 4.97 -9.88
N LEU A 200 68.62 4.29 -10.10
CA LEU A 200 68.01 3.38 -9.12
C LEU A 200 68.69 2.01 -9.10
N THR A 201 69.13 1.50 -10.25
CA THR A 201 69.75 0.16 -10.34
C THR A 201 71.27 0.21 -10.23
N GLY A 202 71.89 1.36 -10.51
CA GLY A 202 73.34 1.50 -10.70
C GLY A 202 73.87 0.89 -12.00
N LYS A 203 73.02 0.26 -12.83
CA LYS A 203 73.43 -0.38 -14.09
C LYS A 203 73.51 0.66 -15.20
N SER A 204 74.72 0.90 -15.68
CA SER A 204 74.95 1.86 -16.76
C SER A 204 74.47 1.32 -18.11
N PRO A 205 73.84 2.14 -18.97
CA PRO A 205 73.50 1.71 -20.34
C PRO A 205 74.74 1.45 -21.21
N TYR A 206 75.94 1.79 -20.73
CA TYR A 206 77.22 1.49 -21.37
C TYR A 206 77.81 0.13 -21.00
N GLU A 207 77.18 -0.61 -20.09
CA GLU A 207 77.69 -1.91 -19.62
C GLU A 207 77.03 -3.08 -20.35
N PRO A 208 77.81 -4.12 -20.75
CA PRO A 208 77.25 -5.33 -21.33
C PRO A 208 76.31 -6.03 -20.33
N PRO A 209 75.19 -6.63 -20.75
CA PRO A 209 74.84 -6.97 -22.14
C PRO A 209 74.16 -5.87 -22.98
N TYR A 210 74.24 -4.58 -22.59
CA TYR A 210 73.56 -3.46 -23.29
C TYR A 210 72.04 -3.66 -23.43
N GLN A 211 71.44 -4.34 -22.46
CA GLN A 211 70.02 -4.64 -22.38
C GLN A 211 69.49 -4.26 -21.01
N PHE A 212 68.29 -3.68 -21.00
CA PHE A 212 67.54 -3.46 -19.78
C PHE A 212 66.83 -4.74 -19.37
N VAL A 213 66.97 -5.11 -18.10
CA VAL A 213 66.21 -6.19 -17.45
C VAL A 213 65.25 -5.55 -16.44
N PRO A 214 64.17 -6.22 -16.01
CA PRO A 214 63.29 -5.67 -14.97
C PRO A 214 64.10 -5.22 -13.75
N ALA A 215 63.84 -4.00 -13.27
CA ALA A 215 64.70 -3.33 -12.29
C ALA A 215 64.88 -4.15 -11.00
N ARG A 216 63.86 -4.92 -10.58
CA ARG A 216 63.92 -5.75 -9.37
C ARG A 216 64.75 -7.02 -9.52
N GLN A 217 65.15 -7.39 -10.73
CA GLN A 217 66.17 -8.43 -10.93
C GLN A 217 67.55 -7.96 -10.49
N LEU A 218 67.81 -6.64 -10.54
CA LEU A 218 69.08 -6.04 -10.12
C LEU A 218 69.01 -5.54 -8.67
N VAL A 219 67.87 -4.97 -8.28
CA VAL A 219 67.62 -4.41 -6.94
C VAL A 219 66.27 -4.91 -6.42
N PRO A 220 66.23 -6.09 -5.77
CA PRO A 220 64.99 -6.71 -5.31
C PRO A 220 64.18 -5.85 -4.33
N GLU A 221 64.81 -4.89 -3.66
CA GLU A 221 64.19 -3.98 -2.71
C GLU A 221 63.30 -2.91 -3.38
N LEU A 222 63.44 -2.67 -4.68
CA LEU A 222 62.61 -1.71 -5.40
C LEU A 222 61.13 -2.15 -5.41
N SER A 223 60.21 -1.19 -5.34
CA SER A 223 58.77 -1.47 -5.42
C SER A 223 58.36 -2.03 -6.79
N HIS A 224 57.29 -2.84 -6.79
CA HIS A 224 56.69 -3.29 -8.06
C HIS A 224 56.19 -2.13 -8.93
N GLY A 225 55.79 -1.02 -8.31
CA GLY A 225 55.34 0.16 -9.04
C GLY A 225 56.48 0.84 -9.78
N ILE A 226 57.66 1.01 -9.17
CA ILE A 226 58.78 1.67 -9.87
C ILE A 226 59.32 0.79 -11.00
N GLU A 227 59.36 -0.54 -10.82
CA GLU A 227 59.68 -1.48 -11.90
C GLU A 227 58.72 -1.33 -13.08
N HIS A 228 57.41 -1.32 -12.81
CA HIS A 228 56.39 -1.16 -13.84
C HIS A 228 56.53 0.16 -14.62
N ILE A 229 56.74 1.26 -13.89
CA ILE A 229 56.88 2.60 -14.47
C ILE A 229 58.14 2.68 -15.33
N LEU A 230 59.29 2.19 -14.83
CA LEU A 230 60.55 2.18 -15.59
C LEU A 230 60.42 1.33 -16.87
N ASP A 231 59.86 0.13 -16.76
CA ASP A 231 59.66 -0.77 -17.90
C ASP A 231 58.75 -0.14 -18.97
N LYS A 232 57.72 0.62 -18.57
CA LYS A 232 56.85 1.35 -19.50
C LYS A 232 57.56 2.54 -20.14
N CYS A 233 58.39 3.29 -19.41
CA CYS A 233 59.16 4.41 -19.97
C CYS A 233 60.16 3.96 -21.06
N ILE A 234 60.85 2.83 -20.85
CA ILE A 234 61.95 2.35 -21.72
C ILE A 234 61.49 1.42 -22.86
N GLN A 235 60.20 1.36 -23.16
CA GLN A 235 59.69 0.59 -24.30
C GLN A 235 60.30 1.10 -25.62
N PRO A 236 60.78 0.23 -26.52
CA PRO A 236 61.32 0.67 -27.81
C PRO A 236 60.30 1.43 -28.66
N GLU A 237 59.05 0.96 -28.70
CA GLU A 237 57.96 1.60 -29.44
C GLU A 237 57.37 2.80 -28.66
N PRO A 238 57.36 4.03 -29.23
CA PRO A 238 56.79 5.20 -28.56
C PRO A 238 55.32 5.06 -28.15
N GLU A 239 54.50 4.30 -28.90
CA GLU A 239 53.09 4.09 -28.56
C GLU A 239 52.88 3.24 -27.29
N ARG A 240 53.89 2.48 -26.87
CA ARG A 240 53.84 1.67 -25.65
C ARG A 240 54.36 2.38 -24.41
N ARG A 241 54.92 3.58 -24.57
CA ARG A 241 55.36 4.45 -23.47
C ARG A 241 54.17 5.24 -22.90
N TYR A 242 54.41 5.97 -21.82
CA TYR A 242 53.52 7.06 -21.44
C TYR A 242 53.41 8.07 -22.58
N GLN A 243 52.20 8.51 -22.90
CA GLN A 243 51.96 9.45 -24.02
C GLN A 243 52.22 10.90 -23.63
N SER A 244 52.31 11.20 -22.34
CA SER A 244 52.71 12.49 -21.80
C SER A 244 53.45 12.32 -20.47
N VAL A 245 54.23 13.34 -20.09
CA VAL A 245 54.90 13.37 -18.79
C VAL A 245 53.90 13.51 -17.64
N ASP A 246 52.73 14.10 -17.89
CA ASP A 246 51.65 14.20 -16.89
C ASP A 246 51.03 12.81 -16.59
N GLU A 247 50.90 11.93 -17.59
CA GLU A 247 50.46 10.53 -17.40
C GLU A 247 51.49 9.74 -16.56
N LEU A 248 52.78 9.97 -16.82
CA LEU A 248 53.86 9.38 -16.03
C LEU A 248 53.84 9.88 -14.58
N LEU A 249 53.60 11.19 -14.38
CA LEU A 249 53.50 11.78 -13.06
C LEU A 249 52.31 11.22 -12.25
N ASP A 250 51.14 11.00 -12.88
CA ASP A 250 49.99 10.37 -12.21
C ASP A 250 50.34 8.97 -11.67
N ASP A 251 51.05 8.16 -12.47
CA ASP A 251 51.47 6.83 -12.05
C ASP A 251 52.53 6.88 -10.94
N LEU A 252 53.45 7.87 -10.97
CA LEU A 252 54.43 8.09 -9.89
C LEU A 252 53.76 8.53 -8.58
N ASP A 253 52.70 9.31 -8.64
CA ASP A 253 51.93 9.75 -7.46
C ASP A 253 51.02 8.64 -6.93
N HIS A 254 50.59 7.71 -7.80
CA HIS A 254 49.74 6.57 -7.46
C HIS A 254 50.46 5.22 -7.57
N ILE A 255 51.76 5.19 -7.29
CA ILE A 255 52.63 4.00 -7.44
C ILE A 255 52.10 2.76 -6.68
N TYR A 256 51.34 2.98 -5.60
CA TYR A 256 50.69 1.93 -4.80
C TYR A 256 49.65 1.10 -5.57
N ARG A 257 49.10 1.60 -6.70
CA ARG A 257 48.14 0.87 -7.56
C ARG A 257 48.73 -0.43 -8.10
N TYR A 258 50.05 -0.48 -8.22
CA TYR A 258 50.80 -1.61 -8.78
C TYR A 258 51.27 -2.62 -7.71
N ASP A 259 51.01 -2.36 -6.43
CA ASP A 259 51.28 -3.30 -5.34
C ASP A 259 50.19 -4.40 -5.28
N GLN A 260 50.61 -5.66 -5.11
CA GLN A 260 49.71 -6.81 -5.02
C GLN A 260 48.75 -6.73 -3.82
N ALA A 261 49.13 -6.00 -2.76
CA ALA A 261 48.29 -5.77 -1.60
C ALA A 261 46.99 -5.01 -1.93
N TRP A 262 47.06 -3.99 -2.80
CA TRP A 262 45.91 -3.17 -3.19
C TRP A 262 44.87 -3.97 -3.99
N LYS A 263 45.32 -4.86 -4.87
CA LYS A 263 44.45 -5.75 -5.65
C LYS A 263 43.64 -6.71 -4.77
N LYS A 264 44.21 -7.20 -3.66
CA LYS A 264 43.49 -8.07 -2.71
C LYS A 264 42.39 -7.31 -1.95
N VAL A 265 42.66 -6.08 -1.51
CA VAL A 265 41.68 -5.25 -0.77
C VAL A 265 40.43 -4.95 -1.60
N GLN A 266 40.58 -4.62 -2.89
CA GLN A 266 39.45 -4.35 -3.79
C GLN A 266 38.57 -5.59 -4.01
N THR A 267 39.16 -6.76 -4.16
CA THR A 267 38.41 -8.03 -4.32
C THR A 267 37.62 -8.35 -3.06
N THR A 268 38.22 -8.21 -1.87
CA THR A 268 37.50 -8.42 -0.59
C THR A 268 36.33 -7.45 -0.40
N LYS A 269 36.49 -6.17 -0.81
CA LYS A 269 35.41 -5.19 -0.74
C LYS A 269 34.23 -5.58 -1.65
N ARG A 270 34.51 -6.01 -2.89
CA ARG A 270 33.48 -6.46 -3.85
C ARG A 270 32.73 -7.70 -3.34
N VAL A 271 33.44 -8.68 -2.77
CA VAL A 271 32.81 -9.88 -2.19
C VAL A 271 31.90 -9.51 -1.01
N ARG A 272 32.33 -8.63 -0.10
CA ARG A 272 31.49 -8.18 1.03
C ARG A 272 30.21 -7.50 0.57
N VAL A 273 30.30 -6.62 -0.44
CA VAL A 273 29.12 -5.95 -1.01
C VAL A 273 28.17 -6.96 -1.65
N ALA A 274 28.69 -7.93 -2.41
CA ALA A 274 27.87 -8.98 -3.02
C ALA A 274 27.15 -9.83 -1.97
N VAL A 275 27.84 -10.22 -0.89
CA VAL A 275 27.26 -10.98 0.22
C VAL A 275 26.13 -10.18 0.91
N LEU A 276 26.34 -8.89 1.18
CA LEU A 276 25.30 -8.02 1.75
C LEU A 276 24.09 -7.87 0.83
N ALA A 277 24.31 -7.75 -0.48
CA ALA A 277 23.21 -7.68 -1.46
C ALA A 277 22.39 -8.98 -1.52
N VAL A 278 23.04 -10.14 -1.44
CA VAL A 278 22.34 -11.44 -1.38
C VAL A 278 21.54 -11.58 -0.09
N MET A 279 22.09 -11.18 1.07
CA MET A 279 21.35 -11.19 2.33
C MET A 279 20.14 -10.26 2.30
N LEU A 280 20.28 -9.07 1.71
CA LEU A 280 19.16 -8.13 1.56
C LEU A 280 18.07 -8.70 0.67
N ALA A 281 18.43 -9.30 -0.47
CA ALA A 281 17.48 -9.95 -1.36
C ALA A 281 16.75 -11.13 -0.67
N ALA A 282 17.47 -11.95 0.10
CA ALA A 282 16.88 -13.03 0.88
C ALA A 282 15.91 -12.50 1.97
N SER A 283 16.25 -11.41 2.65
CA SER A 283 15.38 -10.77 3.64
C SER A 283 14.10 -10.23 3.01
N ILE A 284 14.19 -9.57 1.84
CA ILE A 284 13.01 -9.11 1.08
C ILE A 284 12.15 -10.30 0.66
N GLY A 285 12.77 -11.39 0.19
CA GLY A 285 12.06 -12.62 -0.17
C GLY A 285 11.30 -13.25 1.00
N LEU A 286 11.91 -13.30 2.19
CA LEU A 286 11.26 -13.80 3.40
C LEU A 286 10.09 -12.91 3.85
N MET A 287 10.25 -11.58 3.77
CA MET A 287 9.15 -10.65 4.11
C MET A 287 7.97 -10.79 3.15
N ALA A 288 8.22 -10.84 1.84
CA ALA A 288 7.18 -11.05 0.83
C ALA A 288 6.50 -12.42 0.99
N GLY A 289 7.29 -13.48 1.22
CA GLY A 289 6.75 -14.82 1.49
C GLY A 289 5.90 -14.87 2.75
N GLY A 290 6.32 -14.19 3.82
CA GLY A 290 5.56 -14.07 5.06
C GLY A 290 4.24 -13.34 4.90
N GLN A 291 4.21 -12.24 4.12
CA GLN A 291 2.97 -11.52 3.83
C GLN A 291 1.94 -12.37 3.08
N VAL A 292 2.38 -13.15 2.09
CA VAL A 292 1.48 -14.04 1.33
C VAL A 292 0.92 -15.15 2.23
N LEU A 293 1.76 -15.74 3.09
CA LEU A 293 1.32 -16.79 4.01
C LEU A 293 0.28 -16.25 5.01
N MET A 294 0.54 -15.09 5.63
CA MET A 294 -0.39 -14.47 6.58
C MET A 294 -1.70 -14.04 5.92
N ALA A 295 -1.66 -13.60 4.66
CA ALA A 295 -2.89 -13.29 3.91
C ALA A 295 -3.73 -14.56 3.67
N GLY A 296 -3.07 -15.68 3.35
CA GLY A 296 -3.75 -16.99 3.22
C GLY A 296 -4.37 -17.47 4.54
N GLU A 297 -3.62 -17.43 5.64
CA GLU A 297 -4.13 -17.83 6.97
C GLU A 297 -5.34 -16.98 7.40
N ARG A 298 -5.31 -15.67 7.13
CA ARG A 298 -6.42 -14.77 7.43
C ARG A 298 -7.66 -15.12 6.62
N GLU A 299 -7.49 -15.47 5.35
CA GLU A 299 -8.59 -15.89 4.46
C GLU A 299 -9.21 -17.21 4.94
N ASP A 300 -8.38 -18.19 5.31
CA ASP A 300 -8.85 -19.49 5.81
C ASP A 300 -9.61 -19.34 7.14
N GLN A 301 -9.12 -18.48 8.03
CA GLN A 301 -9.82 -18.15 9.29
C GLN A 301 -11.18 -17.51 9.02
N TYR A 302 -11.25 -16.54 8.11
CA TYR A 302 -12.52 -15.90 7.74
C TYR A 302 -13.54 -16.91 7.22
N ASN A 303 -13.15 -17.77 6.28
CA ASN A 303 -14.04 -18.79 5.72
C ASN A 303 -14.48 -19.82 6.78
N THR A 304 -13.60 -20.15 7.73
CA THR A 304 -13.93 -21.05 8.85
C THR A 304 -14.97 -20.43 9.77
N LEU A 305 -14.84 -19.14 10.08
CA LEU A 305 -15.81 -18.41 10.92
C LEU A 305 -17.18 -18.30 10.25
N LEU A 306 -17.22 -18.00 8.94
CA LEU A 306 -18.50 -17.97 8.20
C LEU A 306 -19.19 -19.33 8.18
N ALA A 307 -18.43 -20.43 8.04
CA ALA A 307 -18.98 -21.78 8.09
C ALA A 307 -19.52 -22.12 9.49
N GLN A 308 -18.76 -21.78 10.53
CA GLN A 308 -19.18 -21.99 11.92
C GLN A 308 -20.45 -21.21 12.27
N ALA A 309 -20.53 -19.94 11.85
CA ALA A 309 -21.73 -19.13 12.05
C ALA A 309 -22.95 -19.72 11.33
N SER A 310 -22.76 -20.24 10.11
CA SER A 310 -23.83 -20.92 9.36
C SER A 310 -24.35 -22.16 10.09
N ASP A 311 -23.47 -22.97 10.68
CA ASP A 311 -23.87 -24.17 11.44
C ASP A 311 -24.60 -23.81 12.74
N GLN A 312 -24.26 -22.67 13.35
CA GLN A 312 -24.90 -22.17 14.57
C GLN A 312 -26.23 -21.47 14.32
N ALA A 313 -26.46 -20.91 13.13
CA ALA A 313 -27.58 -20.03 12.81
C ALA A 313 -28.96 -20.51 13.29
N ALA A 314 -29.25 -21.81 13.20
CA ALA A 314 -30.55 -22.38 13.59
C ALA A 314 -30.64 -22.76 15.08
N ALA A 315 -29.51 -23.05 15.73
CA ALA A 315 -29.49 -23.60 17.10
C ALA A 315 -29.07 -22.57 18.16
N ASP A 316 -28.24 -21.60 17.78
CA ASP A 316 -27.69 -20.55 18.62
C ASP A 316 -27.47 -19.26 17.80
N PRO A 317 -28.54 -18.50 17.51
CA PRO A 317 -28.46 -17.26 16.73
C PRO A 317 -27.53 -16.21 17.35
N GLU A 318 -27.54 -16.05 18.69
CA GLU A 318 -26.66 -15.10 19.38
C GLU A 318 -25.18 -15.49 19.23
N GLY A 319 -24.85 -16.78 19.36
CA GLY A 319 -23.51 -17.30 19.12
C GLY A 319 -23.06 -17.16 17.67
N ALA A 320 -23.97 -17.33 16.70
CA ALA A 320 -23.69 -17.09 15.29
C ALA A 320 -23.33 -15.63 15.02
N VAL A 321 -24.08 -14.67 15.58
CA VAL A 321 -23.78 -13.23 15.45
C VAL A 321 -22.42 -12.88 16.05
N ALA A 322 -22.06 -13.44 17.22
CA ALA A 322 -20.74 -13.22 17.81
C ALA A 322 -19.61 -13.72 16.89
N THR A 323 -19.75 -14.92 16.32
CA THR A 323 -18.79 -15.51 15.37
C THR A 323 -18.65 -14.65 14.10
N LEU A 324 -19.75 -14.09 13.60
CA LEU A 324 -19.74 -13.17 12.45
C LEU A 324 -19.05 -11.84 12.77
N GLY A 325 -19.13 -11.38 14.03
CA GLY A 325 -18.34 -10.26 14.53
C GLY A 325 -16.83 -10.51 14.42
N GLU A 326 -16.36 -11.71 14.79
CA GLU A 326 -14.95 -12.09 14.63
C GLU A 326 -14.54 -12.14 13.15
N ALA A 327 -15.42 -12.64 12.26
CA ALA A 327 -15.17 -12.64 10.82
C ALA A 327 -15.05 -11.21 10.25
N ARG A 328 -15.86 -10.28 10.75
CA ARG A 328 -15.86 -8.86 10.36
C ARG A 328 -14.58 -8.13 10.80
N ASP A 329 -14.05 -8.46 11.97
CA ASP A 329 -12.75 -7.94 12.43
C ASP A 329 -11.61 -8.37 11.49
N LEU A 330 -11.73 -9.54 10.85
CA LEU A 330 -10.80 -9.99 9.82
C LEU A 330 -11.02 -9.27 8.48
N PHE A 331 -12.25 -9.07 8.02
CA PHE A 331 -12.52 -8.38 6.76
C PHE A 331 -13.76 -7.47 6.86
N PRO A 332 -13.59 -6.21 7.28
CA PRO A 332 -14.72 -5.30 7.51
C PRO A 332 -15.35 -4.80 6.21
N ASP A 333 -14.59 -4.79 5.12
CA ASP A 333 -15.01 -4.29 3.80
C ASP A 333 -15.68 -5.38 2.94
N ARG A 334 -16.07 -6.51 3.54
CA ARG A 334 -16.63 -7.67 2.85
C ARG A 334 -18.08 -7.91 3.28
N PRO A 335 -19.02 -8.10 2.34
CA PRO A 335 -20.44 -8.16 2.67
C PRO A 335 -20.88 -9.49 3.29
N GLU A 336 -20.14 -10.60 3.14
CA GLU A 336 -20.66 -11.94 3.48
C GLU A 336 -20.97 -12.10 4.97
N SER A 337 -20.12 -11.56 5.86
CA SER A 337 -20.36 -11.62 7.31
C SER A 337 -21.59 -10.82 7.74
N TYR A 338 -21.82 -9.67 7.12
CA TYR A 338 -22.99 -8.84 7.39
C TYR A 338 -24.26 -9.48 6.85
N ARG A 339 -24.22 -9.96 5.62
CA ARG A 339 -25.32 -10.67 4.97
C ARG A 339 -25.76 -11.90 5.77
N GLN A 340 -24.81 -12.72 6.23
CA GLN A 340 -25.13 -13.88 7.06
C GLN A 340 -25.79 -13.46 8.38
N GLU A 341 -25.37 -12.34 8.99
CA GLU A 341 -26.02 -11.84 10.20
C GLU A 341 -27.46 -11.39 9.93
N THR A 342 -27.70 -10.68 8.83
CA THR A 342 -29.07 -10.32 8.39
C THR A 342 -29.93 -11.57 8.26
N TYR A 343 -29.40 -12.61 7.63
CA TYR A 343 -30.11 -13.88 7.46
C TYR A 343 -30.35 -14.63 8.78
N VAL A 344 -29.40 -14.60 9.72
CA VAL A 344 -29.56 -15.18 11.07
C VAL A 344 -30.70 -14.50 11.81
N ARG A 345 -30.80 -13.16 11.74
CA ARG A 345 -31.90 -12.40 12.37
C ARG A 345 -33.26 -12.81 11.79
N TYR A 346 -33.36 -12.90 10.46
CA TYR A 346 -34.56 -13.40 9.79
C TYR A 346 -34.95 -14.81 10.27
N LEU A 347 -33.99 -15.75 10.32
CA LEU A 347 -34.25 -17.13 10.77
C LEU A 347 -34.68 -17.21 12.24
N SER A 348 -34.20 -16.28 13.09
CA SER A 348 -34.58 -16.21 14.50
C SER A 348 -35.98 -15.64 14.75
N GLY A 349 -36.66 -15.13 13.72
CA GLY A 349 -37.95 -14.46 13.82
C GLY A 349 -37.88 -12.99 14.28
N ASP A 350 -36.68 -12.44 14.46
CA ASP A 350 -36.44 -11.01 14.70
C ASP A 350 -36.54 -10.24 13.38
N TYR A 351 -37.74 -10.16 12.81
CA TYR A 351 -37.97 -9.55 11.50
C TYR A 351 -37.69 -8.04 11.51
N GLN A 352 -38.08 -7.33 12.56
CA GLN A 352 -37.78 -5.89 12.67
C GLN A 352 -36.28 -5.66 12.82
N GLY A 353 -35.57 -6.41 13.67
CA GLY A 353 -34.12 -6.29 13.79
C GLY A 353 -33.39 -6.73 12.52
N CYS A 354 -33.94 -7.65 11.74
CA CYS A 354 -33.45 -8.00 10.41
C CYS A 354 -33.54 -6.83 9.43
N VAL A 355 -34.67 -6.12 9.40
CA VAL A 355 -34.85 -4.92 8.55
C VAL A 355 -33.86 -3.83 8.98
N ASP A 356 -33.88 -3.42 10.25
CA ASP A 356 -33.06 -2.32 10.77
C ASP A 356 -31.56 -2.55 10.49
N TYR A 357 -31.11 -3.79 10.73
CA TYR A 357 -29.73 -4.17 10.48
C TYR A 357 -29.43 -4.27 8.98
N GLY A 358 -30.30 -4.92 8.21
CA GLY A 358 -30.12 -5.12 6.77
C GLY A 358 -30.08 -3.82 5.98
N GLU A 359 -30.90 -2.83 6.32
CA GLU A 359 -30.85 -1.49 5.72
C GLU A 359 -29.50 -0.81 6.00
N THR A 360 -29.00 -0.89 7.23
CA THR A 360 -27.66 -0.39 7.60
C THR A 360 -26.56 -1.08 6.77
N VAL A 361 -26.69 -2.38 6.51
CA VAL A 361 -25.77 -3.13 5.66
C VAL A 361 -25.84 -2.63 4.21
N LEU A 362 -27.03 -2.37 3.69
CA LEU A 362 -27.24 -1.88 2.32
C LEU A 362 -26.73 -0.44 2.09
N GLU A 363 -26.68 0.39 3.14
CA GLU A 363 -25.97 1.69 3.08
C GLU A 363 -24.47 1.51 2.83
N SER A 364 -23.86 0.50 3.46
CA SER A 364 -22.42 0.21 3.36
C SER A 364 -22.06 -0.59 2.10
N PHE A 365 -22.96 -1.47 1.67
CA PHE A 365 -22.79 -2.36 0.52
C PHE A 365 -23.97 -2.22 -0.47
N PRO A 366 -24.08 -1.07 -1.16
CA PRO A 366 -25.16 -0.83 -2.09
C PRO A 366 -25.08 -1.83 -3.26
N GLY A 367 -26.13 -2.62 -3.45
CA GLY A 367 -26.22 -3.65 -4.49
C GLY A 367 -25.97 -5.08 -4.01
N ASP A 368 -25.85 -5.34 -2.70
CA ASP A 368 -25.93 -6.72 -2.19
C ASP A 368 -27.37 -7.25 -2.28
N GLY A 369 -27.72 -7.81 -3.44
CA GLY A 369 -29.05 -8.34 -3.71
C GLY A 369 -29.51 -9.42 -2.74
N GLN A 370 -28.59 -10.21 -2.17
CA GLN A 370 -28.97 -11.28 -1.24
C GLN A 370 -29.38 -10.72 0.14
N THR A 371 -28.72 -9.66 0.60
CA THR A 371 -29.16 -8.91 1.79
C THR A 371 -30.52 -8.27 1.52
N LEU A 372 -30.70 -7.66 0.35
CA LEU A 372 -31.97 -7.02 -0.02
C LEU A 372 -33.14 -8.01 -0.10
N LEU A 373 -32.95 -9.19 -0.66
CA LEU A 373 -33.98 -10.25 -0.67
C LEU A 373 -34.33 -10.77 0.73
N THR A 374 -33.35 -10.79 1.64
CA THR A 374 -33.58 -11.17 3.04
C THR A 374 -34.40 -10.10 3.76
N VAL A 375 -34.08 -8.82 3.55
CA VAL A 375 -34.84 -7.67 4.08
C VAL A 375 -36.26 -7.66 3.50
N ALA A 376 -36.42 -7.90 2.19
CA ALA A 376 -37.73 -8.03 1.54
C ALA A 376 -38.58 -9.15 2.17
N SER A 377 -37.96 -10.29 2.49
CA SER A 377 -38.64 -11.40 3.17
C SER A 377 -39.04 -11.04 4.60
N ALA A 378 -38.23 -10.22 5.30
CA ALA A 378 -38.58 -9.71 6.62
C ALA A 378 -39.74 -8.69 6.56
N TYR A 379 -39.74 -7.77 5.59
CA TYR A 379 -40.87 -6.87 5.34
C TYR A 379 -42.16 -7.62 5.01
N PHE A 380 -42.06 -8.70 4.22
CA PHE A 380 -43.18 -9.59 3.93
C PHE A 380 -43.77 -10.20 5.22
N GLU A 381 -42.94 -10.73 6.12
CA GLU A 381 -43.40 -11.31 7.40
C GLU A 381 -43.97 -10.24 8.36
N LEU A 382 -43.55 -8.98 8.22
CA LEU A 382 -44.12 -7.83 8.95
C LEU A 382 -45.43 -7.30 8.33
N GLY A 383 -45.80 -7.76 7.14
CA GLY A 383 -47.02 -7.33 6.43
C GLY A 383 -46.87 -6.05 5.60
N ASP A 384 -45.65 -5.51 5.45
CA ASP A 384 -45.39 -4.37 4.55
C ASP A 384 -45.14 -4.88 3.11
N TYR A 385 -46.22 -5.28 2.46
CA TYR A 385 -46.16 -5.86 1.12
C TYR A 385 -45.71 -4.88 0.03
N GLU A 386 -45.94 -3.57 0.21
CA GLU A 386 -45.53 -2.56 -0.76
C GLU A 386 -44.00 -2.41 -0.78
N THR A 387 -43.39 -2.24 0.40
CA THR A 387 -41.93 -2.17 0.52
C THR A 387 -41.28 -3.50 0.13
N ALA A 388 -41.84 -4.63 0.60
CA ALA A 388 -41.35 -5.95 0.24
C ALA A 388 -41.35 -6.20 -1.28
N ALA A 389 -42.41 -5.80 -2.00
CA ALA A 389 -42.46 -5.94 -3.46
C ALA A 389 -41.33 -5.16 -4.16
N GLN A 390 -41.09 -3.91 -3.73
CA GLN A 390 -40.04 -3.07 -4.29
C GLN A 390 -38.65 -3.68 -4.06
N ASP A 391 -38.38 -4.15 -2.84
CA ASP A 391 -37.10 -4.74 -2.49
C ASP A 391 -36.86 -6.09 -3.16
N PHE A 392 -37.91 -6.92 -3.30
CA PHE A 392 -37.85 -8.15 -4.10
C PHE A 392 -37.51 -7.86 -5.56
N TYR A 393 -38.17 -6.87 -6.18
CA TYR A 393 -37.89 -6.44 -7.54
C TYR A 393 -36.45 -5.94 -7.71
N GLN A 394 -35.96 -5.12 -6.78
CA GLN A 394 -34.59 -4.59 -6.81
C GLN A 394 -33.55 -5.69 -6.55
N GLY A 395 -33.79 -6.57 -5.59
CA GLY A 395 -32.93 -7.71 -5.26
C GLY A 395 -32.76 -8.66 -6.45
N ALA A 396 -33.86 -8.91 -7.18
CA ALA A 396 -33.88 -9.74 -8.38
C ALA A 396 -32.98 -9.21 -9.52
N GLN A 397 -32.64 -7.92 -9.55
CA GLN A 397 -31.74 -7.36 -10.56
C GLN A 397 -30.28 -7.79 -10.38
N SER A 398 -29.90 -8.17 -9.16
CA SER A 398 -28.51 -8.48 -8.79
C SER A 398 -28.32 -9.90 -8.25
N PHE A 399 -29.40 -10.57 -7.83
CA PHE A 399 -29.38 -11.93 -7.33
C PHE A 399 -30.59 -12.73 -7.82
N GLU A 400 -30.38 -13.99 -8.20
CA GLU A 400 -31.46 -14.86 -8.67
C GLU A 400 -32.38 -15.26 -7.51
N MET A 401 -33.66 -14.94 -7.61
CA MET A 401 -34.67 -15.32 -6.62
C MET A 401 -34.87 -16.84 -6.64
N ASN A 402 -34.89 -17.46 -5.46
CA ASN A 402 -35.27 -18.86 -5.31
C ASN A 402 -36.81 -19.00 -5.30
N ALA A 403 -37.31 -20.24 -5.23
CA ALA A 403 -38.75 -20.50 -5.22
C ALA A 403 -39.49 -19.82 -4.07
N ASP A 404 -38.87 -19.71 -2.88
CA ASP A 404 -39.47 -19.03 -1.72
C ASP A 404 -39.59 -17.52 -1.93
N HIS A 405 -38.52 -16.87 -2.44
CA HIS A 405 -38.53 -15.45 -2.77
C HIS A 405 -39.53 -15.14 -3.88
N LEU A 406 -39.60 -15.98 -4.91
CA LEU A 406 -40.56 -15.81 -6.01
C LEU A 406 -42.00 -15.99 -5.53
N ARG A 407 -42.26 -16.95 -4.63
CA ARG A 407 -43.57 -17.13 -4.00
C ARG A 407 -43.94 -15.87 -3.21
N ASP A 408 -43.09 -15.43 -2.30
CA ASP A 408 -43.40 -14.30 -1.41
C ASP A 408 -43.55 -13.00 -2.22
N TYR A 409 -42.74 -12.82 -3.27
CA TYR A 409 -42.90 -11.70 -4.22
C TYR A 409 -44.22 -11.75 -5.00
N ALA A 410 -44.65 -12.91 -5.48
CA ALA A 410 -45.93 -13.06 -6.17
C ALA A 410 -47.11 -12.68 -5.25
N VAL A 411 -47.03 -13.06 -3.97
CA VAL A 411 -48.03 -12.66 -2.96
C VAL A 411 -48.01 -11.15 -2.75
N CYS A 412 -46.83 -10.52 -2.61
CA CYS A 412 -46.74 -9.06 -2.49
C CYS A 412 -47.35 -8.35 -3.71
N LEU A 413 -47.07 -8.81 -4.93
CA LEU A 413 -47.64 -8.25 -6.15
C LEU A 413 -49.17 -8.38 -6.18
N GLY A 414 -49.71 -9.54 -5.80
CA GLY A 414 -51.14 -9.74 -5.67
C GLY A 414 -51.77 -8.75 -4.68
N ARG A 415 -51.25 -8.70 -3.45
CA ARG A 415 -51.74 -7.84 -2.36
C ARG A 415 -51.62 -6.34 -2.64
N THR A 416 -50.65 -5.93 -3.46
CA THR A 416 -50.47 -4.53 -3.88
C THR A 416 -51.26 -4.18 -5.15
N GLY A 417 -51.97 -5.16 -5.76
CA GLY A 417 -52.84 -4.97 -6.91
C GLY A 417 -52.16 -5.13 -8.28
N ASP A 418 -50.89 -5.57 -8.34
CA ASP A 418 -50.20 -5.93 -9.58
C ASP A 418 -50.46 -7.40 -9.96
N VAL A 419 -51.67 -7.62 -10.45
CA VAL A 419 -52.20 -8.95 -10.78
C VAL A 419 -51.46 -9.58 -11.97
N GLU A 420 -51.18 -8.79 -13.01
CA GLU A 420 -50.43 -9.27 -14.18
C GLU A 420 -49.01 -9.69 -13.79
N GLY A 421 -48.38 -8.94 -12.88
CA GLY A 421 -47.08 -9.30 -12.31
C GLY A 421 -47.12 -10.60 -11.51
N ALA A 422 -48.13 -10.76 -10.64
CA ALA A 422 -48.29 -11.97 -9.83
C ALA A 422 -48.53 -13.22 -10.70
N GLU A 423 -49.39 -13.13 -11.72
CA GLU A 423 -49.64 -14.22 -12.69
C GLU A 423 -48.38 -14.59 -13.49
N ALA A 424 -47.55 -13.60 -13.85
CA ALA A 424 -46.30 -13.86 -14.57
C ALA A 424 -45.31 -14.65 -13.70
N VAL A 425 -45.19 -14.30 -12.41
CA VAL A 425 -44.33 -15.03 -11.46
C VAL A 425 -44.88 -16.44 -11.21
N LEU A 426 -46.21 -16.60 -11.11
CA LEU A 426 -46.86 -17.90 -10.98
C LEU A 426 -46.58 -18.81 -12.19
N ALA A 427 -46.67 -18.26 -13.40
CA ALA A 427 -46.36 -18.99 -14.64
C ALA A 427 -44.88 -19.43 -14.68
N GLN A 428 -43.98 -18.57 -14.18
CA GLN A 428 -42.56 -18.90 -14.03
C GLN A 428 -42.36 -20.06 -13.04
N LEU A 429 -42.97 -20.00 -11.85
CA LEU A 429 -42.87 -21.05 -10.82
C LEU A 429 -43.43 -22.39 -11.30
N THR A 430 -44.55 -22.36 -12.03
CA THR A 430 -45.17 -23.56 -12.62
C THR A 430 -44.25 -24.18 -13.68
N GLY A 431 -43.62 -23.35 -14.52
CA GLY A 431 -42.66 -23.79 -15.53
C GLY A 431 -41.38 -24.40 -14.95
N GLN A 432 -41.00 -24.04 -13.72
CA GLN A 432 -39.85 -24.60 -13.00
C GLN A 432 -40.16 -25.93 -12.28
N GLY A 433 -41.40 -26.42 -12.32
CA GLY A 433 -41.79 -27.66 -11.65
C GLY A 433 -41.89 -27.52 -10.13
N THR A 434 -42.19 -26.32 -9.65
CA THR A 434 -42.46 -26.04 -8.22
C THR A 434 -43.65 -26.88 -7.73
N ASP A 435 -43.67 -27.19 -6.43
CA ASP A 435 -44.74 -27.97 -5.80
C ASP A 435 -46.12 -27.40 -6.16
N PRO A 436 -47.06 -28.22 -6.68
CA PRO A 436 -48.42 -27.79 -7.00
C PRO A 436 -49.12 -27.07 -5.84
N ASP A 437 -48.89 -27.50 -4.60
CA ASP A 437 -49.53 -26.89 -3.42
C ASP A 437 -49.05 -25.45 -3.21
N VAL A 438 -47.77 -25.16 -3.51
CA VAL A 438 -47.22 -23.80 -3.43
C VAL A 438 -47.84 -22.91 -4.50
N THR A 439 -47.98 -23.41 -5.74
CA THR A 439 -48.63 -22.64 -6.81
C THR A 439 -50.12 -22.41 -6.53
N THR A 440 -50.83 -23.38 -5.95
CA THR A 440 -52.23 -23.21 -5.55
C THR A 440 -52.38 -22.21 -4.40
N TYR A 441 -51.46 -22.20 -3.43
CA TYR A 441 -51.47 -21.20 -2.36
C TYR A 441 -51.26 -19.77 -2.92
N ILE A 442 -50.32 -19.57 -3.84
CA ILE A 442 -50.09 -18.27 -4.46
C ILE A 442 -51.33 -17.81 -5.23
N GLN A 443 -51.96 -18.70 -6.00
CA GLN A 443 -53.20 -18.38 -6.69
C GLN A 443 -54.27 -17.92 -5.68
N GLY A 444 -54.37 -18.58 -4.52
CA GLY A 444 -55.34 -18.23 -3.48
C GLY A 444 -55.10 -16.84 -2.89
N GLU A 445 -53.84 -16.47 -2.70
CA GLU A 445 -53.46 -15.10 -2.28
C GLU A 445 -53.79 -14.05 -3.34
N VAL A 446 -53.59 -14.36 -4.62
CA VAL A 446 -53.93 -13.47 -5.74
C VAL A 446 -55.45 -13.29 -5.84
N ASP A 447 -56.21 -14.38 -5.80
CA ASP A 447 -57.68 -14.36 -5.80
C ASP A 447 -58.22 -13.58 -4.59
N TYR A 448 -57.62 -13.77 -3.41
CA TYR A 448 -57.99 -13.04 -2.20
C TYR A 448 -57.75 -11.53 -2.36
N ALA A 449 -56.58 -11.15 -2.88
CA ALA A 449 -56.26 -9.76 -3.13
C ALA A 449 -57.18 -9.10 -4.18
N LEU A 450 -57.64 -9.88 -5.17
CA LEU A 450 -58.62 -9.48 -6.18
C LEU A 450 -60.05 -9.37 -5.66
N GLY A 451 -60.30 -9.82 -4.43
CA GLY A 451 -61.64 -9.90 -3.85
C GLY A 451 -62.47 -11.08 -4.37
N ASP A 452 -61.87 -12.05 -5.08
CA ASP A 452 -62.49 -13.35 -5.33
C ASP A 452 -62.33 -14.25 -4.10
N TYR A 453 -63.06 -13.90 -3.06
CA TYR A 453 -63.05 -14.64 -1.80
C TYR A 453 -63.47 -16.11 -1.96
N THR A 454 -64.27 -16.45 -2.96
CA THR A 454 -64.72 -17.84 -3.19
C THR A 454 -63.66 -18.69 -3.88
N GLY A 455 -62.93 -18.13 -4.85
CA GLY A 455 -61.78 -18.77 -5.47
C GLY A 455 -60.68 -19.01 -4.44
N ALA A 456 -60.32 -17.95 -3.72
CA ALA A 456 -59.32 -18.01 -2.66
C ALA A 456 -59.66 -19.01 -1.54
N GLU A 457 -60.92 -19.06 -1.08
CA GLU A 457 -61.37 -20.06 -0.10
C GLU A 457 -61.11 -21.49 -0.62
N ALA A 458 -61.50 -21.78 -1.87
CA ALA A 458 -61.34 -23.11 -2.45
C ALA A 458 -59.86 -23.52 -2.54
N GLU A 459 -58.98 -22.58 -2.87
CA GLU A 459 -57.55 -22.82 -3.05
C GLU A 459 -56.83 -22.99 -1.71
N PHE A 460 -57.09 -22.13 -0.72
CA PHE A 460 -56.52 -22.31 0.64
C PHE A 460 -56.96 -23.62 1.27
N LEU A 461 -58.24 -23.98 1.15
CA LEU A 461 -58.75 -25.26 1.65
C LEU A 461 -58.17 -26.46 0.87
N SER A 462 -57.94 -26.32 -0.44
CA SER A 462 -57.25 -27.36 -1.22
C SER A 462 -55.85 -27.60 -0.67
N VAL A 463 -55.07 -26.53 -0.47
CA VAL A 463 -53.71 -26.60 0.07
C VAL A 463 -53.68 -27.24 1.46
N LEU A 464 -54.60 -26.85 2.35
CA LEU A 464 -54.70 -27.42 3.70
C LEU A 464 -55.01 -28.93 3.71
N ASN A 465 -55.66 -29.44 2.67
CA ASN A 465 -56.01 -30.86 2.54
C ASN A 465 -54.93 -31.69 1.84
N SER A 466 -54.14 -31.10 0.93
CA SER A 466 -53.14 -31.82 0.14
C SER A 466 -51.74 -31.75 0.75
N THR A 467 -51.36 -30.62 1.33
CA THR A 467 -49.96 -30.35 1.66
C THR A 467 -49.51 -31.03 2.95
N GLN A 468 -48.24 -31.46 2.95
CA GLN A 468 -47.55 -32.01 4.13
C GLN A 468 -46.54 -31.01 4.71
N ASP A 469 -46.38 -29.84 4.08
CA ASP A 469 -45.47 -28.80 4.55
C ASP A 469 -46.10 -28.00 5.70
N ALA A 470 -45.49 -28.07 6.89
CA ALA A 470 -46.00 -27.42 8.09
C ALA A 470 -45.97 -25.88 8.00
N GLY A 471 -45.06 -25.30 7.22
CA GLY A 471 -45.01 -23.86 6.99
C GLY A 471 -46.16 -23.41 6.10
N LEU A 472 -46.40 -24.12 5.01
CA LEU A 472 -47.48 -23.86 4.08
C LEU A 472 -48.86 -24.10 4.73
N GLN A 473 -49.00 -25.13 5.56
CA GLN A 473 -50.21 -25.36 6.37
C GLN A 473 -50.52 -24.16 7.27
N ARG A 474 -49.51 -23.65 8.00
CA ARG A 474 -49.69 -22.45 8.86
C ARG A 474 -50.09 -21.22 8.05
N ARG A 475 -49.43 -20.99 6.91
CA ARG A 475 -49.70 -19.84 6.04
C ARG A 475 -51.11 -19.92 5.45
N ALA A 476 -51.47 -21.03 4.81
CA ALA A 476 -52.81 -21.24 4.26
C ALA A 476 -53.91 -21.13 5.33
N LEU A 477 -53.66 -21.62 6.54
CA LEU A 477 -54.60 -21.51 7.66
C LEU A 477 -54.82 -20.04 8.08
N ARG A 478 -53.73 -19.27 8.18
CA ARG A 478 -53.80 -17.84 8.50
C ARG A 478 -54.51 -17.06 7.41
N SER A 479 -54.14 -17.26 6.15
CA SER A 479 -54.74 -16.57 5.00
C SER A 479 -56.25 -16.84 4.88
N ALA A 480 -56.67 -18.11 5.06
CA ALA A 480 -58.08 -18.46 5.09
C ALA A 480 -58.82 -17.79 6.26
N ALA A 481 -58.21 -17.70 7.43
CA ALA A 481 -58.79 -17.03 8.59
C ALA A 481 -58.95 -15.52 8.39
N GLU A 482 -57.95 -14.86 7.79
CA GLU A 482 -58.03 -13.45 7.40
C GLU A 482 -59.11 -13.21 6.36
N LEU A 483 -59.17 -14.07 5.34
CA LEU A 483 -60.22 -14.04 4.32
C LEU A 483 -61.61 -14.14 4.95
N TYR A 484 -61.81 -15.04 5.90
CA TYR A 484 -63.08 -15.15 6.60
C TYR A 484 -63.37 -13.94 7.50
N ARG A 485 -62.37 -13.38 8.18
CA ARG A 485 -62.54 -12.14 8.96
C ARG A 485 -63.03 -11.00 8.07
N ASP A 486 -62.42 -10.81 6.91
CA ASP A 486 -62.81 -9.77 5.95
C ASP A 486 -64.22 -10.05 5.40
N CYS A 487 -64.54 -11.31 5.10
CA CYS A 487 -65.89 -11.72 4.74
C CYS A 487 -66.92 -11.52 5.87
N ALA A 488 -66.52 -11.66 7.14
CA ALA A 488 -67.38 -11.41 8.30
C ALA A 488 -67.69 -9.92 8.47
N ALA A 489 -66.69 -9.06 8.23
CA ALA A 489 -66.92 -7.62 8.12
C ALA A 489 -67.92 -7.27 7.00
N LEU A 490 -67.79 -7.89 5.82
CA LEU A 490 -68.72 -7.73 4.70
C LEU A 490 -70.11 -8.32 4.99
N ALA A 491 -70.22 -9.32 5.87
CA ALA A 491 -71.50 -9.94 6.21
C ALA A 491 -72.41 -8.95 6.95
N ARG A 492 -71.83 -8.04 7.74
CA ARG A 492 -72.58 -6.98 8.46
C ARG A 492 -73.30 -6.02 7.52
N THR A 493 -72.83 -5.87 6.28
CA THR A 493 -73.45 -5.04 5.23
C THR A 493 -74.23 -5.86 4.19
N GLY A 494 -74.31 -7.19 4.37
CA GLY A 494 -74.97 -8.10 3.43
C GLY A 494 -74.20 -8.31 2.12
N ALA A 495 -72.92 -7.93 2.06
CA ALA A 495 -72.09 -8.01 0.87
C ALA A 495 -71.16 -9.24 0.84
N SER A 496 -71.17 -10.07 1.89
CA SER A 496 -70.28 -11.22 1.98
C SER A 496 -70.61 -12.28 0.92
N PRO A 497 -69.63 -12.73 0.12
CA PRO A 497 -69.82 -13.84 -0.81
C PRO A 497 -69.80 -15.21 -0.12
N ILE A 498 -69.32 -15.27 1.12
CA ILE A 498 -69.24 -16.49 1.93
C ILE A 498 -70.32 -16.45 3.01
N ALA A 499 -71.10 -17.53 3.10
CA ALA A 499 -72.08 -17.70 4.18
C ALA A 499 -71.39 -18.07 5.50
N THR A 500 -71.88 -17.48 6.61
CA THR A 500 -71.41 -17.71 7.99
C THR A 500 -69.88 -17.72 8.14
N PRO A 501 -69.17 -16.68 7.64
CA PRO A 501 -67.71 -16.69 7.53
C PRO A 501 -67.02 -16.76 8.90
N ALA A 502 -67.55 -16.11 9.94
CA ALA A 502 -67.00 -16.22 11.29
C ALA A 502 -67.11 -17.66 11.85
N THR A 503 -68.23 -18.35 11.62
CA THR A 503 -68.42 -19.76 12.00
C THR A 503 -67.43 -20.65 11.27
N LYS A 504 -67.30 -20.49 9.95
CA LYS A 504 -66.29 -21.21 9.15
C LYS A 504 -64.87 -20.97 9.64
N SER A 505 -64.53 -19.73 9.98
CA SER A 505 -63.22 -19.37 10.53
C SER A 505 -62.94 -20.09 11.85
N ALA A 506 -63.91 -20.08 12.77
CA ALA A 506 -63.77 -20.72 14.07
C ALA A 506 -63.59 -22.25 13.94
N GLU A 507 -64.35 -22.89 13.06
CA GLU A 507 -64.22 -24.32 12.78
C GLU A 507 -62.86 -24.65 12.14
N LEU A 508 -62.45 -23.89 11.13
CA LEU A 508 -61.19 -24.10 10.43
C LEU A 508 -59.98 -23.91 11.36
N LEU A 509 -59.95 -22.81 12.11
CA LEU A 509 -58.86 -22.50 13.04
C LEU A 509 -58.80 -23.50 14.19
N SER A 510 -59.94 -23.88 14.77
CA SER A 510 -59.97 -24.92 15.82
C SER A 510 -59.42 -26.24 15.31
N TRP A 511 -59.86 -26.69 14.13
CA TRP A 511 -59.35 -27.92 13.52
C TRP A 511 -57.86 -27.82 13.17
N GLY A 512 -57.43 -26.71 12.57
CA GLY A 512 -56.06 -26.51 12.11
C GLY A 512 -55.06 -26.41 13.25
N ILE A 513 -55.40 -25.69 14.33
CA ILE A 513 -54.54 -25.56 15.52
C ILE A 513 -54.30 -26.93 16.17
N GLU A 514 -55.34 -27.75 16.29
CA GLU A 514 -55.24 -29.10 16.84
C GLU A 514 -54.45 -30.03 15.90
N THR A 515 -54.85 -30.08 14.63
CA THR A 515 -54.31 -31.03 13.63
C THR A 515 -52.83 -30.78 13.34
N PHE A 516 -52.42 -29.52 13.21
CA PHE A 516 -51.05 -29.14 12.87
C PHE A 516 -50.18 -28.86 14.11
N GLY A 517 -50.72 -29.06 15.32
CA GLY A 517 -49.97 -28.92 16.57
C GLY A 517 -49.54 -27.48 16.90
N LEU A 518 -50.34 -26.48 16.50
CA LEU A 518 -50.03 -25.04 16.58
C LEU A 518 -50.40 -24.40 17.93
N ARG A 519 -50.33 -25.20 19.00
CA ARG A 519 -50.72 -24.84 20.38
C ARG A 519 -49.91 -23.72 21.04
N TYR A 520 -48.86 -23.23 20.38
CA TYR A 520 -48.03 -22.11 20.80
C TYR A 520 -48.09 -20.91 19.85
N ASP A 521 -48.89 -20.96 18.78
CA ASP A 521 -49.06 -19.85 17.84
C ASP A 521 -50.11 -18.87 18.38
N SER A 522 -49.66 -17.84 19.09
CA SER A 522 -50.55 -16.87 19.74
C SER A 522 -51.42 -16.11 18.76
N THR A 523 -50.95 -15.86 17.54
CA THR A 523 -51.70 -15.13 16.51
C THR A 523 -52.90 -15.93 16.03
N LEU A 524 -52.74 -17.24 15.81
CA LEU A 524 -53.85 -18.11 15.43
C LEU A 524 -54.86 -18.29 16.57
N TRP A 525 -54.40 -18.35 17.82
CA TRP A 525 -55.31 -18.37 18.98
C TRP A 525 -56.11 -17.07 19.11
N GLU A 526 -55.49 -15.92 18.82
CA GLU A 526 -56.16 -14.62 18.81
C GLU A 526 -57.24 -14.55 17.72
N LEU A 527 -56.91 -14.97 16.50
CA LEU A 527 -57.87 -15.06 15.39
C LEU A 527 -59.02 -16.03 15.72
N LEU A 528 -58.74 -17.16 16.38
CA LEU A 528 -59.76 -18.13 16.79
C LEU A 528 -60.68 -17.54 17.87
N ALA A 529 -60.13 -16.80 18.83
CA ALA A 529 -60.91 -16.14 19.86
C ALA A 529 -61.90 -15.14 19.25
N LEU A 530 -61.42 -14.31 18.32
CA LEU A 530 -62.24 -13.35 17.58
C LEU A 530 -63.29 -14.03 16.70
N ALA A 531 -62.92 -15.11 16.01
CA ALA A 531 -63.83 -15.87 15.16
C ALA A 531 -64.99 -16.48 15.98
N TYR A 532 -64.69 -17.07 17.15
CA TYR A 532 -65.72 -17.58 18.05
C TYR A 532 -66.65 -16.47 18.57
N PHE A 533 -66.08 -15.32 18.95
CA PHE A 533 -66.84 -14.17 19.43
C PHE A 533 -67.78 -13.62 18.35
N GLU A 534 -67.26 -13.42 17.13
CA GLU A 534 -68.03 -12.87 16.02
C GLU A 534 -69.09 -13.87 15.53
N ALA A 535 -68.78 -15.17 15.49
CA ALA A 535 -69.73 -16.21 15.11
C ALA A 535 -70.94 -16.24 16.07
N TYR A 536 -70.72 -16.16 17.38
CA TYR A 536 -71.79 -16.09 18.38
C TYR A 536 -72.75 -14.91 18.14
N HIS A 537 -72.23 -13.77 17.70
CA HIS A 537 -73.02 -12.55 17.47
C HIS A 537 -73.71 -12.50 16.11
N THR A 538 -73.22 -13.24 15.12
CA THR A 538 -73.65 -13.11 13.73
C THR A 538 -74.40 -14.32 13.20
N ASP A 539 -74.20 -15.50 13.79
CA ASP A 539 -74.81 -16.76 13.37
C ASP A 539 -75.81 -17.26 14.43
N PRO A 540 -77.13 -17.22 14.17
CA PRO A 540 -78.13 -17.64 15.15
C PRO A 540 -78.13 -19.16 15.41
N ASP A 541 -77.46 -19.95 14.57
CA ASP A 541 -77.46 -21.41 14.66
C ASP A 541 -76.29 -21.96 15.52
N VAL A 542 -75.35 -21.11 15.96
CA VAL A 542 -74.20 -21.56 16.78
C VAL A 542 -74.55 -21.76 18.26
N SER A 543 -73.83 -22.68 18.91
CA SER A 543 -74.00 -23.00 20.32
C SER A 543 -73.56 -21.82 21.22
N PRO A 544 -74.23 -21.57 22.35
CA PRO A 544 -73.73 -20.64 23.38
C PRO A 544 -72.32 -20.94 23.88
N GLU A 545 -71.84 -22.19 23.73
CA GLU A 545 -70.46 -22.58 24.06
C GLU A 545 -69.40 -21.82 23.25
N PHE A 546 -69.74 -21.23 22.10
CA PHE A 546 -68.80 -20.45 21.29
C PHE A 546 -68.25 -19.26 22.08
N LEU A 547 -69.10 -18.59 22.85
CA LEU A 547 -68.70 -17.47 23.67
C LEU A 547 -67.74 -17.93 24.79
N THR A 548 -67.96 -19.11 25.37
CA THR A 548 -67.04 -19.73 26.35
C THR A 548 -65.69 -20.07 25.71
N ARG A 549 -65.69 -20.69 24.52
CA ARG A 549 -64.46 -21.02 23.79
C ARG A 549 -63.68 -19.78 23.37
N SER A 550 -64.37 -18.67 23.05
CA SER A 550 -63.72 -17.39 22.78
C SER A 550 -62.89 -16.92 23.98
N ALA A 551 -63.47 -16.94 25.19
CA ALA A 551 -62.74 -16.58 26.40
C ALA A 551 -61.57 -17.52 26.69
N GLU A 552 -61.74 -18.84 26.50
CA GLU A 552 -60.65 -19.81 26.64
C GLU A 552 -59.49 -19.49 25.68
N CYS A 553 -59.79 -19.12 24.43
CA CYS A 553 -58.78 -18.75 23.45
C CYS A 553 -58.06 -17.44 23.82
N PHE A 554 -58.78 -16.39 24.26
CA PHE A 554 -58.14 -15.16 24.72
C PHE A 554 -57.24 -15.37 25.94
N ASN A 555 -57.68 -16.15 26.92
CA ASN A 555 -56.82 -16.53 28.05
C ASN A 555 -55.58 -17.29 27.58
N ARG A 556 -55.73 -18.17 26.58
CA ARG A 556 -54.60 -18.87 25.99
C ARG A 556 -53.58 -17.91 25.35
N VAL A 557 -54.04 -16.85 24.69
CA VAL A 557 -53.17 -15.80 24.14
C VAL A 557 -52.39 -15.09 25.25
N LEU A 558 -53.05 -14.77 26.38
CA LEU A 558 -52.39 -14.17 27.55
C LEU A 558 -51.38 -15.15 28.20
N GLU A 559 -51.71 -16.43 28.32
CA GLU A 559 -50.81 -17.48 28.84
C GLU A 559 -49.54 -17.64 27.99
N LEU A 560 -49.64 -17.36 26.68
CA LEU A 560 -48.50 -17.35 25.75
C LEU A 560 -47.65 -16.08 25.88
N GLY A 561 -48.01 -15.15 26.78
CA GLY A 561 -47.23 -13.96 27.11
C GLY A 561 -47.55 -12.73 26.27
N VAL A 562 -48.60 -12.77 25.44
CA VAL A 562 -49.04 -11.60 24.67
C VAL A 562 -49.78 -10.64 25.61
N VAL A 563 -49.35 -9.38 25.63
CA VAL A 563 -49.95 -8.34 26.46
C VAL A 563 -50.43 -7.21 25.55
N LYS A 564 -51.74 -7.15 25.32
CA LYS A 564 -52.41 -6.11 24.53
C LYS A 564 -53.71 -5.72 25.23
N ASP A 565 -53.99 -4.42 25.25
CA ASP A 565 -55.13 -3.78 25.91
C ASP A 565 -56.48 -4.39 25.51
N TYR A 566 -56.71 -4.57 24.20
CA TYR A 566 -57.99 -5.06 23.70
C TYR A 566 -58.31 -6.51 24.10
N LEU A 567 -57.30 -7.36 24.38
CA LEU A 567 -57.51 -8.75 24.80
C LEU A 567 -58.28 -8.80 26.12
N TYR A 568 -57.91 -7.94 27.06
CA TYR A 568 -58.59 -7.85 28.36
C TYR A 568 -59.99 -7.26 28.22
N SER A 569 -60.16 -6.22 27.38
CA SER A 569 -61.48 -5.64 27.13
C SER A 569 -62.46 -6.62 26.46
N ASN A 570 -61.96 -7.48 25.58
CA ASN A 570 -62.75 -8.55 24.96
C ASN A 570 -63.12 -9.62 25.98
N LEU A 571 -62.18 -10.06 26.84
CA LEU A 571 -62.47 -10.99 27.94
C LEU A 571 -63.53 -10.44 28.90
N TYR A 572 -63.40 -9.17 29.30
CA TYR A 572 -64.43 -8.50 30.10
C TYR A 572 -65.79 -8.57 29.42
N THR A 573 -65.88 -8.19 28.14
CA THR A 573 -67.13 -8.16 27.38
C THR A 573 -67.78 -9.55 27.35
N ILE A 574 -66.97 -10.58 27.08
CA ILE A 574 -67.42 -11.97 27.04
C ILE A 574 -67.97 -12.42 28.40
N TYR A 575 -67.24 -12.24 29.49
CA TYR A 575 -67.69 -12.65 30.81
C TYR A 575 -68.90 -11.85 31.30
N TYR A 576 -68.95 -10.56 30.96
CA TYR A 576 -70.09 -9.70 31.25
C TYR A 576 -71.36 -10.19 30.56
N GLU A 577 -71.29 -10.55 29.28
CA GLU A 577 -72.43 -11.08 28.51
C GLU A 577 -72.89 -12.47 29.00
N GLN A 578 -71.95 -13.28 29.54
CA GLN A 578 -72.27 -14.57 30.16
C GLN A 578 -72.90 -14.43 31.56
N GLY A 579 -72.86 -13.24 32.16
CA GLY A 579 -73.27 -13.01 33.55
C GLY A 579 -72.26 -13.50 34.58
N GLU A 580 -71.04 -13.83 34.16
CA GLU A 580 -69.93 -14.27 35.03
C GLU A 580 -69.17 -13.04 35.57
N TYR A 581 -69.87 -12.22 36.37
CA TYR A 581 -69.37 -10.91 36.80
C TYR A 581 -68.09 -10.95 37.64
N ASP A 582 -67.85 -12.04 38.38
CA ASP A 582 -66.59 -12.23 39.12
C ASP A 582 -65.39 -12.37 38.15
N LEU A 583 -65.58 -13.09 37.04
CA LEU A 583 -64.54 -13.23 36.00
C LEU A 583 -64.37 -11.94 35.19
N ALA A 584 -65.46 -11.22 34.94
CA ALA A 584 -65.41 -9.91 34.28
C ALA A 584 -64.58 -8.91 35.11
N GLU A 585 -64.79 -8.85 36.43
CA GLU A 585 -63.98 -8.02 37.33
C GLU A 585 -62.52 -8.47 37.37
N GLN A 586 -62.26 -9.78 37.40
CA GLN A 586 -60.88 -10.30 37.35
C GLN A 586 -60.17 -9.86 36.06
N ALA A 587 -60.84 -9.94 34.90
CA ALA A 587 -60.28 -9.47 33.64
C ALA A 587 -59.94 -7.97 33.67
N LEU A 588 -60.75 -7.14 34.34
CA LEU A 588 -60.46 -5.72 34.52
C LEU A 588 -59.30 -5.45 35.49
N GLN A 589 -59.15 -6.26 36.54
CA GLN A 589 -57.99 -6.18 37.44
C GLN A 589 -56.69 -6.54 36.72
N ASP A 590 -56.73 -7.59 35.91
CA ASP A 590 -55.58 -8.01 35.10
C ASP A 590 -55.26 -6.96 34.03
N TYR A 591 -56.29 -6.33 33.45
CA TYR A 591 -56.14 -5.19 32.54
C TYR A 591 -55.43 -4.02 33.23
N GLU A 592 -55.95 -3.56 34.38
CA GLU A 592 -55.37 -2.45 35.13
C GLU A 592 -53.92 -2.74 35.55
N ALA A 593 -53.61 -3.98 35.92
CA ALA A 593 -52.25 -4.38 36.28
C ALA A 593 -51.29 -4.32 35.07
N ALA A 594 -51.74 -4.73 33.88
CA ALA A 594 -50.94 -4.68 32.66
C ALA A 594 -50.80 -3.25 32.10
N PHE A 595 -51.84 -2.43 32.23
CA PHE A 595 -51.93 -1.07 31.68
C PHE A 595 -52.40 -0.05 32.75
N PRO A 596 -51.57 0.25 33.76
CA PRO A 596 -51.97 1.06 34.93
C PRO A 596 -52.18 2.55 34.65
N GLN A 597 -52.09 2.96 33.38
CA GLN A 597 -52.31 4.34 32.94
C GLN A 597 -53.48 4.45 31.97
N ASP A 598 -54.13 3.33 31.64
CA ASP A 598 -55.29 3.30 30.78
C ASP A 598 -56.56 3.57 31.60
N TYR A 599 -57.44 4.41 31.05
CA TYR A 599 -58.71 4.75 31.70
C TYR A 599 -59.78 3.67 31.51
N MET A 600 -59.68 2.85 30.44
CA MET A 600 -60.70 1.87 30.07
C MET A 600 -61.07 0.87 31.16
N PRO A 601 -60.14 0.24 31.91
CA PRO A 601 -60.53 -0.70 32.96
C PRO A 601 -61.44 -0.06 34.03
N HIS A 602 -61.17 1.19 34.40
CA HIS A 602 -62.00 1.95 35.34
C HIS A 602 -63.37 2.30 34.76
N ALA A 603 -63.44 2.72 33.50
CA ALA A 603 -64.71 3.02 32.85
C ALA A 603 -65.62 1.78 32.75
N LEU A 604 -65.06 0.63 32.36
CA LEU A 604 -65.79 -0.63 32.28
C LEU A 604 -66.19 -1.14 33.67
N ARG A 605 -65.31 -1.03 34.68
CA ARG A 605 -65.62 -1.39 36.07
C ARG A 605 -66.78 -0.56 36.63
N GLY A 606 -66.77 0.75 36.36
CA GLY A 606 -67.88 1.63 36.75
C GLY A 606 -69.22 1.18 36.18
N MET A 607 -69.26 0.75 34.91
CA MET A 607 -70.47 0.20 34.30
C MET A 607 -70.89 -1.14 34.93
N LEU A 608 -69.94 -2.05 35.17
CA LEU A 608 -70.19 -3.32 35.85
C LEU A 608 -70.80 -3.11 37.24
N LEU A 609 -70.23 -2.20 38.03
CA LEU A 609 -70.74 -1.85 39.36
C LEU A 609 -72.18 -1.32 39.30
N ILE A 610 -72.50 -0.46 38.33
CA ILE A 610 -73.88 0.01 38.12
C ILE A 610 -74.83 -1.16 37.84
N THR A 611 -74.41 -2.11 37.01
CA THR A 611 -75.18 -3.33 36.71
C THR A 611 -75.43 -4.14 37.98
N LEU A 612 -74.40 -4.40 38.79
CA LEU A 612 -74.52 -5.15 40.05
C LEU A 612 -75.41 -4.43 41.08
N GLU A 613 -75.31 -3.10 41.19
CA GLU A 613 -76.20 -2.32 42.07
C GLU A 613 -77.66 -2.35 41.60
N ASN A 614 -77.89 -2.39 40.28
CA ASN A 614 -79.24 -2.47 39.73
C ASN A 614 -79.94 -3.81 40.05
N GLU A 615 -79.20 -4.89 40.28
CA GLU A 615 -79.76 -6.18 40.71
C GLU A 615 -80.23 -6.17 42.18
N LYS A 616 -79.69 -5.26 43.00
CA LYS A 616 -80.08 -5.17 44.42
C LYS A 616 -81.48 -4.55 44.57
N PRO A 617 -82.20 -4.89 45.67
CA PRO A 617 -83.42 -4.19 46.04
C PRO A 617 -83.16 -2.68 46.14
N GLN A 618 -84.11 -1.87 45.68
CA GLN A 618 -83.99 -0.41 45.61
C GLN A 618 -83.42 0.23 46.89
N ALA A 619 -83.84 -0.23 48.08
CA ALA A 619 -83.39 0.33 49.36
C ALA A 619 -81.92 0.02 49.73
N GLN A 620 -81.22 -0.83 48.97
CA GLN A 620 -79.86 -1.31 49.25
C GLN A 620 -78.85 -0.90 48.17
N ARG A 621 -79.26 -0.13 47.16
CA ARG A 621 -78.39 0.29 46.06
C ARG A 621 -77.47 1.41 46.52
N ASP A 622 -76.20 1.31 46.19
CA ASP A 622 -75.17 2.31 46.48
C ASP A 622 -74.22 2.46 45.28
N TYR A 623 -74.39 3.53 44.52
CA TYR A 623 -73.62 3.79 43.31
C TYR A 623 -72.31 4.57 43.57
N SER A 624 -71.93 4.79 44.83
CA SER A 624 -70.74 5.60 45.18
C SER A 624 -69.44 5.03 44.61
N GLN A 625 -69.32 3.69 44.53
CA GLN A 625 -68.15 3.04 43.94
C GLN A 625 -68.09 3.26 42.43
N ALA A 626 -69.22 3.21 41.73
CA ALA A 626 -69.27 3.51 40.30
C ALA A 626 -68.89 4.98 40.00
N LEU A 627 -69.27 5.91 40.88
CA LEU A 627 -68.84 7.30 40.78
C LEU A 627 -67.33 7.45 40.98
N ALA A 628 -66.75 6.74 41.95
CA ALA A 628 -65.30 6.77 42.19
C ALA A 628 -64.51 6.24 40.98
N GLU A 629 -64.98 5.18 40.34
CA GLU A 629 -64.39 4.66 39.09
C GLU A 629 -64.52 5.66 37.93
N TYR A 630 -65.66 6.35 37.82
CA TYR A 630 -65.84 7.42 36.83
C TYR A 630 -64.86 8.59 37.03
N GLU A 631 -64.66 9.05 38.27
CA GLU A 631 -63.69 10.11 38.58
C GLU A 631 -62.26 9.66 38.28
N THR A 632 -61.93 8.42 38.61
CA THR A 632 -60.61 7.81 38.35
C THR A 632 -60.33 7.73 36.86
N ALA A 633 -61.28 7.20 36.07
CA ALA A 633 -61.20 7.16 34.62
C ALA A 633 -60.99 8.57 34.04
N GLY A 634 -61.75 9.57 34.52
CA GLY A 634 -61.63 10.96 34.06
C GLY A 634 -60.26 11.60 34.34
N GLY A 635 -59.58 11.18 35.40
CA GLY A 635 -58.23 11.63 35.73
C GLY A 635 -57.13 11.02 34.85
N LEU A 636 -57.41 9.90 34.19
CA LEU A 636 -56.45 9.17 33.34
C LEU A 636 -56.56 9.55 31.85
N ILE A 637 -57.70 10.10 31.42
CA ILE A 637 -57.92 10.52 30.03
C ILE A 637 -56.96 11.62 29.60
N ARG A 638 -56.34 11.42 28.44
CA ARG A 638 -55.46 12.36 27.74
C ARG A 638 -56.16 12.90 26.49
N GLY A 639 -55.66 14.02 25.97
CA GLY A 639 -56.33 14.78 24.91
C GLY A 639 -56.50 14.05 23.57
N GLU A 640 -55.83 12.93 23.35
CA GLU A 640 -55.89 12.12 22.13
C GLU A 640 -56.68 10.81 22.29
N ASP A 641 -57.16 10.49 23.50
CA ASP A 641 -57.80 9.20 23.78
C ASP A 641 -59.24 9.15 23.21
N ASP A 642 -59.62 8.01 22.63
CA ASP A 642 -61.03 7.71 22.33
C ASP A 642 -61.77 7.52 23.66
N ALA A 643 -62.54 8.53 24.07
CA ALA A 643 -63.25 8.56 25.35
C ALA A 643 -64.68 7.97 25.30
N THR A 644 -64.99 7.10 24.33
CA THR A 644 -66.35 6.57 24.14
C THR A 644 -66.92 5.88 25.39
N TYR A 645 -66.19 4.95 26.00
CA TYR A 645 -66.66 4.25 27.21
C TYR A 645 -66.77 5.18 28.42
N TYR A 646 -65.88 6.17 28.54
CA TYR A 646 -65.99 7.19 29.57
C TYR A 646 -67.26 8.04 29.43
N GLN A 647 -67.60 8.44 28.20
CA GLN A 647 -68.82 9.20 27.92
C GLN A 647 -70.09 8.38 28.18
N GLN A 648 -70.07 7.08 27.85
CA GLN A 648 -71.16 6.17 28.18
C GLN A 648 -71.35 6.04 29.69
N LEU A 649 -70.26 5.83 30.45
CA LEU A 649 -70.33 5.77 31.91
C LEU A 649 -70.82 7.11 32.48
N GLY A 650 -70.31 8.24 31.99
CA GLY A 650 -70.76 9.57 32.41
C GLY A 650 -72.26 9.79 32.18
N SER A 651 -72.81 9.27 31.08
CA SER A 651 -74.25 9.33 30.80
C SER A 651 -75.06 8.50 31.80
N LEU A 652 -74.58 7.31 32.18
CA LEU A 652 -75.20 6.48 33.21
C LEU A 652 -75.13 7.15 34.60
N ILE A 653 -73.98 7.72 34.96
CA ILE A 653 -73.78 8.46 36.21
C ILE A 653 -74.73 9.68 36.27
N GLN A 654 -74.88 10.42 35.18
CA GLN A 654 -75.82 11.54 35.12
C GLN A 654 -77.27 11.08 35.34
N GLN A 655 -77.67 9.96 34.73
CA GLN A 655 -79.00 9.38 34.97
C GLN A 655 -79.20 8.96 36.44
N ILE A 656 -78.16 8.45 37.10
CA ILE A 656 -78.21 8.09 38.52
C ILE A 656 -78.38 9.35 39.39
N TYR A 657 -77.66 10.43 39.10
CA TYR A 657 -77.84 11.75 39.73
C TYR A 657 -79.25 12.30 39.55
N ASP A 658 -79.77 12.29 38.32
CA ASP A 658 -81.10 12.83 37.99
C ASP A 658 -82.22 12.08 38.73
N ASN A 659 -81.99 10.80 39.05
CA ASN A 659 -82.90 9.95 39.82
C ASN A 659 -82.70 10.05 41.35
N GLY A 660 -81.77 10.89 41.84
CA GLY A 660 -81.56 11.17 43.26
C GLY A 660 -80.82 10.10 44.04
N TRP A 661 -80.01 9.28 43.35
CA TRP A 661 -79.23 8.19 43.95
C TRP A 661 -77.80 8.58 44.33
N LEU A 662 -77.27 9.65 43.74
CA LEU A 662 -75.94 10.22 43.99
C LEU A 662 -76.04 11.71 44.34
#